data_AF-A0A3C1BCY6-F1
#
_entry.id   AF-A0A3C1BCY6-F1
#
_cell.length_a   1.000
_cell.length_b   1.000
_cell.length_c   1.000
_cell.angle_alpha   90.00
_cell.angle_beta   90.00
_cell.angle_gamma   90.00
#
_symmetry.space_group_name_H-M   'P 1'
#
loop_
_entity.id
_entity.type
_entity.pdbx_description
1 polymer ?
#
loop_
_entity_poly.entity_id
_entity_poly.type
_entity_poly.pdbx_seq_one_letter_code
_entity_poly.pdbx_strand_id
1 'polypeptide(L)'
;MLFNRYWFCKDNRCYNLYNHGTEILCIFLKTLWLPVFFMGLFVVNNCCAQPTAGYDEVEVLINVQHVGETELPALVRDQTIYLPIGNLFDFLRIKNTVSAKMDSVSGFFINPQANYVIDKPHNHIVYSDKIYDVKPGDLISTPTGLYLQSDYFGKIFGLTCAFSFRSLSVMLSTTLELPVVREMRLEQTRTNLNRLNGVVKADTIVGRTYPLLHFGMADYQAVTTINNRPGPRDARVSLSLGGVIAGGETDVVVNYHSTEAFIERNQYYLWRLANNDNLFAKQFMLGKIYGQSIASIYSPIVGAQLTNAPTTYKKSFGTYTISDYTEPDWTVELYVNNILITYVKANAAGFYSFKVPLIYGNTVVKLRFYGPYGEEKSSEKYISIPFIFMPKGEFEYVASAGMVEDGHESRFGRFSGNYGLSSGITIGGGAEYLSSITSGASIPFVNTSVRIFSNLLFSGEYDHGVQSKALLSYNLPSGMQLGVNDTWYHKGQTAVNNTYLEDRKANFSIPFRTHNFSGFSMLTLEQIVLPVTKYTTGQWLLSGTFGNFNTNVNTYALVTDGNSPYVNSTFTVAARLPKNILLTQQMQYEYFSKQVVEVKTEFKKILRGNGYIDVFYERNFTSNITNIQAGLTYYFSFAQMGSTVTKSNNVVSYIQSVSGSLIHDSKSHYNNFNNRTNVGKGAVILVPFLDLNGNGRRDAGEPKVPGLAVRVNGGRVAQSDKDTTIRITDLEAYVNCIIELDASGLDRVAWQLRKKNYSVAIDPNLVKTIEVPISVFGEASGRVIIKNNGEESGMGRLIINFYNNRSVKIAHTMTEADGYFSYLGLLPGNYSAQIDTAQSAKLNLVSIPGVLPFTIIRNNEGTVVDGLDFEVKAAGEPAIENLVIPEIKIKTPVLINDNITIAPAITGKGITIQTAHFKYHNALAAVAVLTKYNYKAIMVRADRGYFNIRITGIEDRNKAKGIIRKLKYIGFPDAYILNESF
;
A
#
# COMPACT_ATOMS: atom_id res chain seq x y z
N MET A 1 -8.07 2.34 40.61
CA MET A 1 -8.87 2.66 41.83
C MET A 1 -9.57 4.00 41.61
N LEU A 2 -10.82 4.26 42.00
CA LEU A 2 -11.83 3.43 42.70
C LEU A 2 -13.20 3.48 41.95
N PHE A 3 -13.93 2.35 42.01
CA PHE A 3 -15.39 2.12 42.02
C PHE A 3 -16.33 2.91 41.06
N ASN A 4 -17.11 2.24 40.18
CA ASN A 4 -18.38 1.50 40.42
C ASN A 4 -19.57 2.41 40.82
N ARG A 5 -20.75 2.39 40.18
CA ARG A 5 -21.46 1.27 39.52
C ARG A 5 -22.34 1.68 38.30
N TYR A 6 -22.57 0.70 37.43
CA TYR A 6 -23.83 0.24 36.78
C TYR A 6 -25.16 0.95 37.18
N TRP A 7 -26.19 1.02 36.33
CA TRP A 7 -26.91 -0.13 35.71
C TRP A 7 -27.42 0.06 34.27
N PHE A 8 -27.60 -1.08 33.58
CA PHE A 8 -28.40 -1.24 32.36
C PHE A 8 -29.87 -1.52 32.73
N CYS A 9 -30.81 -1.12 31.87
CA CYS A 9 -31.92 -1.99 31.50
C CYS A 9 -32.37 -1.71 30.06
N LYS A 10 -33.20 -2.57 29.48
CA LYS A 10 -33.45 -2.66 28.04
C LYS A 10 -34.82 -3.29 27.77
N ASP A 11 -35.75 -2.54 27.17
CA ASP A 11 -36.58 -2.96 26.02
C ASP A 11 -37.56 -1.86 25.58
N ASN A 12 -37.97 -1.90 24.30
CA ASN A 12 -39.10 -1.22 23.64
C ASN A 12 -39.42 0.28 23.93
N ARG A 13 -39.23 1.12 22.89
CA ARG A 13 -40.21 2.08 22.29
C ARG A 13 -40.94 3.10 23.21
N CYS A 14 -41.11 4.39 22.85
CA CYS A 14 -40.88 5.09 21.57
C CYS A 14 -40.94 6.64 21.69
N TYR A 15 -40.41 7.31 20.66
CA TYR A 15 -40.73 8.67 20.14
C TYR A 15 -40.55 9.97 20.95
N ASN A 16 -40.16 10.99 20.18
CA ASN A 16 -40.15 12.43 20.45
C ASN A 16 -41.56 12.99 20.79
N LEU A 17 -41.65 14.15 21.45
CA LEU A 17 -41.93 15.44 20.78
C LEU A 17 -41.81 16.68 21.72
N TYR A 18 -41.29 17.78 21.14
CA TYR A 18 -41.67 19.20 21.30
C TYR A 18 -41.80 19.94 22.67
N ASN A 19 -41.07 21.07 22.71
CA ASN A 19 -41.46 22.45 23.10
C ASN A 19 -41.92 22.88 24.52
N HIS A 20 -41.23 23.94 24.97
CA HIS A 20 -41.70 25.20 25.59
C HIS A 20 -42.76 25.23 26.73
N GLY A 21 -42.31 25.76 27.88
CA GLY A 21 -43.06 26.56 28.86
C GLY A 21 -42.09 27.08 29.94
N THR A 22 -42.00 28.36 30.37
CA THR A 22 -42.99 29.25 31.06
C THR A 22 -43.37 28.74 32.45
N GLU A 23 -43.25 29.45 33.59
CA GLU A 23 -42.82 30.82 33.97
C GLU A 23 -42.37 30.85 35.48
N ILE A 24 -41.44 31.70 35.94
CA ILE A 24 -41.56 32.98 36.74
C ILE A 24 -42.13 32.84 38.20
N LEU A 25 -41.86 33.84 39.06
CA LEU A 25 -42.22 34.07 40.49
C LEU A 25 -41.38 33.29 41.53
N CYS A 26 -41.00 33.81 42.71
CA CYS A 26 -41.12 35.15 43.34
C CYS A 26 -39.91 35.37 44.31
N ILE A 27 -39.30 36.57 44.49
CA ILE A 27 -39.72 37.74 45.32
C ILE A 27 -39.83 37.38 46.82
N PHE A 28 -39.25 38.07 47.82
CA PHE A 28 -38.75 39.47 47.99
C PHE A 28 -37.45 39.46 48.89
N LEU A 29 -36.93 40.41 49.73
CA LEU A 29 -37.07 41.80 50.27
C LEU A 29 -35.67 42.11 50.98
N LYS A 30 -35.21 43.25 51.56
CA LYS A 30 -35.60 44.68 51.74
C LYS A 30 -34.41 45.58 52.20
N THR A 31 -33.88 46.47 51.34
CA THR A 31 -33.16 47.76 51.69
C THR A 31 -31.82 47.71 52.47
N LEU A 32 -31.01 48.79 52.63
CA LEU A 32 -31.21 50.24 52.42
C LEU A 32 -29.89 51.00 52.12
N TRP A 33 -29.96 52.09 51.31
CA TRP A 33 -29.27 53.41 51.41
C TRP A 33 -28.85 54.06 50.07
N LEU A 34 -28.64 55.39 50.14
CA LEU A 34 -28.28 56.43 49.14
C LEU A 34 -27.99 57.73 49.96
N PRO A 35 -27.77 58.95 49.38
CA PRO A 35 -27.26 59.41 48.07
C PRO A 35 -25.87 60.11 48.24
N VAL A 36 -25.23 60.91 47.34
CA VAL A 36 -25.47 62.23 46.69
C VAL A 36 -24.18 62.46 45.81
N PHE A 37 -24.01 63.11 44.64
CA PHE A 37 -24.72 63.93 43.63
C PHE A 37 -23.73 65.03 43.14
N PHE A 38 -23.33 64.95 41.85
CA PHE A 38 -22.84 66.03 40.95
C PHE A 38 -21.45 66.72 41.02
N MET A 39 -20.91 66.92 39.80
CA MET A 39 -20.05 68.01 39.26
C MET A 39 -18.58 68.17 39.70
N GLY A 40 -17.69 68.30 38.70
CA GLY A 40 -16.28 68.72 38.84
C GLY A 40 -15.44 68.32 37.62
N LEU A 41 -14.68 69.25 37.04
CA LEU A 41 -13.81 69.04 35.87
C LEU A 41 -12.32 69.12 36.23
N PHE A 42 -11.49 68.61 35.31
CA PHE A 42 -10.10 69.00 35.00
C PHE A 42 -8.87 68.28 35.62
N VAL A 43 -7.95 67.97 34.68
CA VAL A 43 -6.50 67.69 34.77
C VAL A 43 -6.02 66.49 35.59
N VAL A 44 -5.65 65.43 34.85
CA VAL A 44 -4.34 64.75 35.00
C VAL A 44 -3.70 64.70 33.60
N ASN A 45 -2.37 64.84 33.52
CA ASN A 45 -1.67 64.94 32.23
C ASN A 45 -1.57 63.59 31.50
N ASN A 46 -1.86 63.58 30.20
CA ASN A 46 -1.50 62.47 29.32
C ASN A 46 -0.01 62.53 28.98
N CYS A 47 0.74 61.47 29.28
CA CYS A 47 1.95 61.17 28.53
C CYS A 47 1.55 60.79 27.09
N CYS A 48 2.28 61.29 26.09
CA CYS A 48 2.12 60.82 24.72
C CYS A 48 2.76 59.43 24.59
N ALA A 49 1.93 58.39 24.50
CA ALA A 49 2.38 57.11 23.97
C ALA A 49 2.71 57.27 22.47
N GLN A 50 3.64 56.46 21.95
CA GLN A 50 3.79 56.29 20.51
C GLN A 50 2.47 55.76 19.91
N PRO A 51 2.16 56.07 18.63
CA PRO A 51 1.01 55.48 17.96
C PRO A 51 1.26 53.99 17.73
N THR A 52 0.76 53.15 18.63
CA THR A 52 0.68 51.71 18.41
C THR A 52 -0.11 51.44 17.14
N ALA A 53 0.40 50.55 16.28
CA ALA A 53 -0.41 50.03 15.19
C ALA A 53 -1.66 49.37 15.80
N GLY A 54 -2.85 49.78 15.35
CA GLY A 54 -4.12 49.26 15.88
C GLY A 54 -4.44 47.86 15.37
N TYR A 55 -3.44 46.99 15.23
CA TYR A 55 -3.52 45.62 14.75
C TYR A 55 -2.22 44.87 15.09
N ASP A 56 -2.35 43.62 15.50
CA ASP A 56 -1.22 42.71 15.74
C ASP A 56 -0.95 41.89 14.46
N GLU A 57 0.32 41.74 14.04
CA GLU A 57 0.68 40.73 13.02
C GLU A 57 0.88 39.37 13.71
N VAL A 58 0.18 38.33 13.23
CA VAL A 58 0.26 36.96 13.76
C VAL A 58 0.21 35.94 12.64
N GLU A 59 0.98 34.86 12.76
CA GLU A 59 0.83 33.71 11.85
C GLU A 59 -0.41 32.89 12.24
N VAL A 60 -1.17 32.49 11.21
CA VAL A 60 -2.48 31.86 11.36
C VAL A 60 -2.60 30.67 10.41
N LEU A 61 -2.95 29.51 10.97
CA LEU A 61 -3.13 28.27 10.22
C LEU A 61 -4.47 28.31 9.46
N ILE A 62 -4.43 28.44 8.13
CA ILE A 62 -5.60 28.35 7.28
C ILE A 62 -5.82 26.91 6.84
N ASN A 63 -6.90 26.29 7.31
CA ASN A 63 -7.39 25.01 6.82
C ASN A 63 -8.43 25.26 5.74
N VAL A 64 -8.13 24.85 4.51
CA VAL A 64 -9.03 24.92 3.35
C VAL A 64 -9.64 23.54 3.11
N GLN A 65 -10.97 23.47 3.21
CA GLN A 65 -11.71 22.22 3.08
C GLN A 65 -11.39 21.51 1.74
N HIS A 66 -11.00 20.23 1.82
CA HIS A 66 -10.56 19.40 0.68
C HIS A 66 -9.28 19.84 -0.06
N VAL A 67 -8.52 20.82 0.47
CA VAL A 67 -7.20 21.21 -0.07
C VAL A 67 -6.07 20.90 0.91
N GLY A 68 -6.19 21.30 2.17
CA GLY A 68 -5.15 21.12 3.18
C GLY A 68 -4.95 22.36 4.03
N GLU A 69 -3.79 22.46 4.66
CA GLU A 69 -3.46 23.50 5.63
C GLU A 69 -2.22 24.29 5.19
N THR A 70 -2.18 25.59 5.51
CA THR A 70 -1.04 26.47 5.28
C THR A 70 -1.01 27.58 6.32
N GLU A 71 0.17 28.03 6.72
CA GLU A 71 0.35 29.16 7.64
C GLU A 71 0.49 30.45 6.82
N LEU A 72 -0.32 31.47 7.12
CA LEU A 72 -0.21 32.81 6.53
C LEU A 72 -0.05 33.88 7.62
N PRO A 73 0.79 34.92 7.40
CA PRO A 73 0.88 36.06 8.31
C PRO A 73 -0.33 36.97 8.12
N ALA A 74 -1.24 36.94 9.09
CA ALA A 74 -2.48 37.72 9.15
C ALA A 74 -2.35 38.93 10.07
N LEU A 75 -3.28 39.89 9.95
CA LEU A 75 -3.43 40.97 10.95
C LEU A 75 -4.67 40.67 11.81
N VAL A 76 -4.63 40.99 13.10
CA VAL A 76 -5.79 40.90 14.00
C VAL A 76 -6.06 42.24 14.65
N ARG A 77 -7.31 42.72 14.57
CA ARG A 77 -7.82 43.93 15.25
C ARG A 77 -9.20 43.64 15.82
N ASP A 78 -9.42 43.96 17.09
CA ASP A 78 -10.73 43.85 17.76
C ASP A 78 -11.41 42.48 17.57
N GLN A 79 -10.62 41.39 17.69
CA GLN A 79 -11.00 39.98 17.42
C GLN A 79 -11.35 39.66 15.95
N THR A 80 -11.38 40.63 15.03
CA THR A 80 -11.49 40.41 13.58
C THR A 80 -10.12 40.16 12.95
N ILE A 81 -10.08 39.28 11.93
CA ILE A 81 -8.86 38.93 11.20
C ILE A 81 -8.88 39.50 9.78
N TYR A 82 -7.70 39.89 9.31
CA TYR A 82 -7.44 40.42 7.97
C TYR A 82 -6.42 39.50 7.30
N LEU A 83 -6.78 38.95 6.14
CA LEU A 83 -5.96 37.96 5.44
C LEU A 83 -5.19 38.62 4.27
N PRO A 84 -3.93 38.21 4.03
CA PRO A 84 -3.14 38.72 2.92
C PRO A 84 -3.73 38.19 1.60
N ILE A 85 -4.25 39.10 0.76
CA ILE A 85 -5.02 38.75 -0.44
C ILE A 85 -4.15 37.93 -1.42
N GLY A 86 -2.93 38.40 -1.69
CA GLY A 86 -2.00 37.77 -2.62
C GLY A 86 -1.68 36.33 -2.22
N ASN A 87 -1.16 36.14 -1.00
CA ASN A 87 -0.75 34.82 -0.50
C ASN A 87 -1.92 33.83 -0.44
N LEU A 88 -3.11 34.27 -0.02
CA LEU A 88 -4.31 33.42 0.00
C LEU A 88 -4.73 33.02 -1.42
N PHE A 89 -4.70 33.95 -2.37
CA PHE A 89 -5.04 33.66 -3.76
C PHE A 89 -3.98 32.79 -4.45
N ASP A 90 -2.69 32.98 -4.17
CA ASP A 90 -1.60 32.12 -4.66
C ASP A 90 -1.73 30.68 -4.15
N PHE A 91 -2.07 30.48 -2.86
CA PHE A 91 -2.33 29.16 -2.28
C PHE A 91 -3.52 28.46 -2.94
N LEU A 92 -4.61 29.20 -3.18
CA LEU A 92 -5.82 28.70 -3.86
C LEU A 92 -5.67 28.59 -5.39
N ARG A 93 -4.49 28.92 -5.95
CA ARG A 93 -4.20 29.00 -7.40
C ARG A 93 -5.12 29.96 -8.18
N ILE A 94 -5.61 31.00 -7.52
CA ILE A 94 -6.37 32.10 -8.13
C ILE A 94 -5.37 33.09 -8.74
N LYS A 95 -5.54 33.43 -10.02
CA LYS A 95 -4.61 34.35 -10.68
C LYS A 95 -4.75 35.75 -10.09
N ASN A 96 -3.67 36.24 -9.50
CA ASN A 96 -3.53 37.61 -8.99
C ASN A 96 -2.25 38.27 -9.54
N THR A 97 -2.20 39.59 -9.41
CA THR A 97 -1.05 40.47 -9.63
C THR A 97 -1.16 41.64 -8.66
N VAL A 98 -0.22 41.70 -7.71
CA VAL A 98 -0.08 42.80 -6.75
C VAL A 98 0.66 43.97 -7.41
N SER A 99 0.21 45.19 -7.14
CA SER A 99 0.83 46.44 -7.58
C SER A 99 2.21 46.67 -6.95
N ALA A 100 3.06 47.45 -7.65
CA ALA A 100 4.40 47.81 -7.16
C ALA A 100 4.41 48.67 -5.88
N LYS A 101 3.24 49.18 -5.45
CA LYS A 101 3.05 49.96 -4.22
C LYS A 101 2.39 49.17 -3.09
N MET A 102 2.01 47.91 -3.31
CA MET A 102 1.20 47.09 -2.38
C MET A 102 -0.15 47.75 -2.00
N ASP A 103 -0.69 48.65 -2.84
CA ASP A 103 -1.91 49.43 -2.60
C ASP A 103 -3.16 48.86 -3.30
N SER A 104 -2.94 47.94 -4.24
CA SER A 104 -3.96 47.35 -5.10
C SER A 104 -3.58 45.94 -5.58
N VAL A 105 -4.57 45.06 -5.77
CA VAL A 105 -4.42 43.68 -6.28
C VAL A 105 -5.44 43.44 -7.39
N SER A 106 -5.00 42.90 -8.52
CA SER A 106 -5.85 42.65 -9.70
C SER A 106 -5.73 41.21 -10.20
N GLY A 107 -6.71 40.72 -10.94
CA GLY A 107 -6.63 39.39 -11.56
C GLY A 107 -7.96 38.87 -12.09
N PHE A 108 -8.09 37.55 -12.20
CA PHE A 108 -9.36 36.88 -12.55
C PHE A 108 -9.66 35.72 -11.60
N PHE A 109 -10.93 35.53 -11.27
CA PHE A 109 -11.38 34.58 -10.25
C PHE A 109 -12.01 33.35 -10.90
N ILE A 110 -11.25 32.24 -10.94
CA ILE A 110 -11.63 30.93 -11.54
C ILE A 110 -11.81 30.98 -13.08
N ASN A 111 -12.62 31.89 -13.61
CA ASN A 111 -12.89 32.11 -15.03
C ASN A 111 -12.15 33.37 -15.54
N PRO A 112 -11.43 33.32 -16.68
CA PRO A 112 -10.79 34.50 -17.30
C PRO A 112 -11.71 35.68 -17.64
N GLN A 113 -13.04 35.52 -17.63
CA GLN A 113 -13.99 36.64 -17.76
C GLN A 113 -14.41 37.24 -16.41
N ALA A 114 -14.20 36.54 -15.29
CA ALA A 114 -14.55 36.99 -13.95
C ALA A 114 -13.41 37.82 -13.34
N ASN A 115 -13.10 38.96 -13.96
CA ASN A 115 -12.03 39.86 -13.53
C ASN A 115 -12.36 40.53 -12.19
N TYR A 116 -11.32 40.81 -11.40
CA TYR A 116 -11.42 41.59 -10.17
C TYR A 116 -10.27 42.59 -10.02
N VAL A 117 -10.55 43.69 -9.30
CA VAL A 117 -9.58 44.68 -8.83
C VAL A 117 -9.97 45.06 -7.40
N ILE A 118 -9.03 44.95 -6.46
CA ILE A 118 -9.15 45.34 -5.06
C ILE A 118 -8.24 46.55 -4.88
N ASP A 119 -8.81 47.71 -4.54
CA ASP A 119 -8.14 49.02 -4.58
C ASP A 119 -8.26 49.74 -3.23
N LYS A 120 -7.10 50.07 -2.60
CA LYS A 120 -7.05 50.84 -1.35
C LYS A 120 -7.17 52.35 -1.54
N PRO A 121 -6.50 53.02 -2.50
CA PRO A 121 -6.71 54.44 -2.78
C PRO A 121 -8.18 54.86 -2.88
N HIS A 122 -9.03 54.00 -3.44
CA HIS A 122 -10.46 54.23 -3.64
C HIS A 122 -11.38 53.40 -2.72
N ASN A 123 -10.82 52.58 -1.81
CA ASN A 123 -11.51 51.67 -0.88
C ASN A 123 -12.68 50.87 -1.50
N HIS A 124 -12.49 50.27 -2.66
CA HIS A 124 -13.51 49.43 -3.29
C HIS A 124 -12.93 48.17 -3.93
N ILE A 125 -13.83 47.20 -4.17
CA ILE A 125 -13.54 45.97 -4.88
C ILE A 125 -14.44 45.92 -6.10
N VAL A 126 -13.85 45.96 -7.30
CA VAL A 126 -14.55 45.62 -8.54
C VAL A 126 -14.46 44.11 -8.72
N TYR A 127 -15.59 43.44 -8.96
CA TYR A 127 -15.62 42.03 -9.34
C TYR A 127 -16.78 41.75 -10.29
N SER A 128 -16.48 41.20 -11.47
CA SER A 128 -17.47 40.90 -12.52
C SER A 128 -18.40 42.09 -12.81
N ASP A 129 -17.78 43.24 -13.10
CA ASP A 129 -18.39 44.55 -13.40
C ASP A 129 -19.31 45.14 -12.31
N LYS A 130 -19.29 44.57 -11.09
CA LYS A 130 -19.93 45.15 -9.89
C LYS A 130 -18.89 45.77 -8.97
N ILE A 131 -19.21 46.95 -8.46
CA ILE A 131 -18.42 47.65 -7.44
C ILE A 131 -18.98 47.31 -6.06
N TYR A 132 -18.10 46.95 -5.14
CA TYR A 132 -18.38 46.67 -3.74
C TYR A 132 -17.57 47.65 -2.88
N ASP A 133 -18.25 48.57 -2.20
CA ASP A 133 -17.61 49.52 -1.28
C ASP A 133 -17.06 48.80 -0.04
N VAL A 134 -15.82 49.09 0.33
CA VAL A 134 -15.16 48.55 1.53
C VAL A 134 -15.06 49.66 2.58
N LYS A 135 -15.39 49.36 3.83
CA LYS A 135 -15.37 50.41 4.87
C LYS A 135 -13.94 50.93 5.10
N PRO A 136 -13.76 52.23 5.42
CA PRO A 136 -12.47 52.75 5.84
C PRO A 136 -11.87 51.93 6.99
N GLY A 137 -10.72 51.30 6.74
CA GLY A 137 -10.04 50.45 7.72
C GLY A 137 -10.40 48.95 7.69
N ASP A 138 -11.30 48.51 6.80
CA ASP A 138 -11.52 47.07 6.49
C ASP A 138 -10.50 46.52 5.47
N LEU A 139 -9.83 47.43 4.72
CA LEU A 139 -8.72 47.15 3.82
C LEU A 139 -7.44 47.82 4.33
N ILE A 140 -6.42 47.01 4.63
CA ILE A 140 -5.15 47.47 5.20
C ILE A 140 -4.04 47.20 4.17
N SER A 141 -3.08 48.12 4.05
CA SER A 141 -1.86 47.90 3.25
C SER A 141 -0.69 48.19 4.17
N THR A 142 0.22 47.23 4.23
CA THR A 142 1.48 47.25 4.97
C THR A 142 2.63 47.31 3.95
N PRO A 143 3.90 47.47 4.37
CA PRO A 143 5.05 47.29 3.47
C PRO A 143 5.17 45.88 2.87
N THR A 144 4.33 44.94 3.32
CA THR A 144 4.47 43.49 3.12
C THR A 144 3.31 42.87 2.35
N GLY A 145 2.19 43.59 2.16
CA GLY A 145 1.07 43.15 1.31
C GLY A 145 -0.21 43.99 1.47
N LEU A 146 -1.22 43.63 0.69
CA LEU A 146 -2.59 44.14 0.83
C LEU A 146 -3.46 43.10 1.56
N TYR A 147 -4.16 43.58 2.57
CA TYR A 147 -4.91 42.81 3.57
C TYR A 147 -6.38 43.18 3.55
N LEU A 148 -7.25 42.17 3.58
CA LEU A 148 -8.71 42.34 3.56
C LEU A 148 -9.34 41.60 4.75
N GLN A 149 -10.31 42.21 5.42
CA GLN A 149 -11.08 41.57 6.49
C GLN A 149 -11.76 40.27 5.98
N SER A 150 -11.69 39.19 6.77
CA SER A 150 -12.14 37.84 6.40
C SER A 150 -13.54 37.76 5.76
N ASP A 151 -14.45 38.60 6.22
CA ASP A 151 -15.85 38.65 5.80
C ASP A 151 -16.06 38.90 4.29
N TYR A 152 -15.21 39.73 3.67
CA TYR A 152 -15.39 40.12 2.27
C TYR A 152 -15.04 38.98 1.31
N PHE A 153 -14.14 38.06 1.71
CA PHE A 153 -13.86 36.84 0.96
C PHE A 153 -15.12 35.95 0.82
N GLY A 154 -15.92 35.85 1.89
CA GLY A 154 -17.22 35.18 1.83
C GLY A 154 -18.24 35.93 0.98
N LYS A 155 -18.39 37.24 1.22
CA LYS A 155 -19.44 38.09 0.61
C LYS A 155 -19.25 38.36 -0.88
N ILE A 156 -18.01 38.45 -1.37
CA ILE A 156 -17.69 38.78 -2.77
C ILE A 156 -17.27 37.54 -3.55
N PHE A 157 -16.40 36.71 -2.97
CA PHE A 157 -15.73 35.61 -3.67
C PHE A 157 -16.28 34.21 -3.32
N GLY A 158 -17.24 34.09 -2.39
CA GLY A 158 -17.78 32.80 -1.97
C GLY A 158 -16.80 31.94 -1.17
N LEU A 159 -15.78 32.55 -0.57
CA LEU A 159 -14.73 31.92 0.24
C LEU A 159 -14.99 32.22 1.73
N THR A 160 -15.83 31.42 2.38
CA THR A 160 -16.28 31.68 3.75
C THR A 160 -15.20 31.31 4.77
N CYS A 161 -14.51 32.32 5.28
CA CYS A 161 -13.44 32.23 6.28
C CYS A 161 -13.99 32.36 7.71
N ALA A 162 -13.97 31.28 8.50
CA ALA A 162 -14.33 31.28 9.92
C ALA A 162 -13.07 31.26 10.81
N PHE A 163 -12.83 32.33 11.56
CA PHE A 163 -11.67 32.48 12.43
C PHE A 163 -11.89 31.95 13.85
N SER A 164 -10.89 31.26 14.40
CA SER A 164 -10.84 30.77 15.77
C SER A 164 -9.63 31.35 16.50
N PHE A 165 -9.88 32.42 17.28
CA PHE A 165 -8.85 33.10 18.08
C PHE A 165 -8.14 32.15 19.08
N ARG A 166 -8.86 31.15 19.62
CA ARG A 166 -8.29 30.16 20.57
C ARG A 166 -7.19 29.29 19.95
N SER A 167 -7.24 29.06 18.64
CA SER A 167 -6.33 28.14 17.94
C SER A 167 -5.50 28.84 16.86
N LEU A 168 -5.57 30.18 16.78
CA LEU A 168 -4.98 31.01 15.72
C LEU A 168 -5.14 30.36 14.33
N SER A 169 -6.37 30.00 14.00
CA SER A 169 -6.66 29.29 12.75
C SER A 169 -7.93 29.79 12.05
N VAL A 170 -7.93 29.73 10.72
CA VAL A 170 -9.08 30.03 9.86
C VAL A 170 -9.51 28.78 9.14
N MET A 171 -10.77 28.39 9.32
CA MET A 171 -11.40 27.36 8.49
C MET A 171 -12.06 28.03 7.28
N LEU A 172 -11.52 27.80 6.08
CA LEU A 172 -12.07 28.29 4.82
C LEU A 172 -12.94 27.21 4.19
N SER A 173 -14.21 27.54 4.01
CA SER A 173 -15.22 26.68 3.38
C SER A 173 -15.79 27.35 2.12
N THR A 174 -16.04 26.57 1.07
CA THR A 174 -16.65 27.04 -0.17
C THR A 174 -17.35 25.90 -0.90
N THR A 175 -18.36 26.23 -1.70
CA THR A 175 -19.03 25.30 -2.64
C THR A 175 -18.45 25.38 -4.06
N LEU A 176 -17.50 26.29 -4.31
CA LEU A 176 -16.89 26.50 -5.62
C LEU A 176 -15.76 25.48 -5.87
N GLU A 177 -15.68 24.92 -7.08
CA GLU A 177 -14.51 24.11 -7.48
C GLU A 177 -13.32 25.03 -7.77
N LEU A 178 -12.47 25.23 -6.76
CA LEU A 178 -11.28 26.07 -6.86
C LEU A 178 -10.23 25.47 -7.82
N PRO A 179 -9.40 26.30 -8.49
CA PRO A 179 -8.41 25.81 -9.45
C PRO A 179 -7.46 24.75 -8.86
N VAL A 180 -7.03 24.94 -7.61
CA VAL A 180 -6.20 23.96 -6.87
C VAL A 180 -6.90 22.61 -6.67
N VAL A 181 -8.21 22.58 -6.40
CA VAL A 181 -9.00 21.34 -6.26
C VAL A 181 -9.03 20.58 -7.59
N ARG A 182 -9.22 21.31 -8.69
CA ARG A 182 -9.22 20.75 -10.05
C ARG A 182 -7.84 20.22 -10.46
N GLU A 183 -6.76 20.93 -10.10
CA GLU A 183 -5.38 20.50 -10.34
C GLU A 183 -5.06 19.19 -9.60
N MET A 184 -5.31 19.13 -8.28
CA MET A 184 -5.12 17.90 -7.48
C MET A 184 -5.94 16.72 -8.00
N ARG A 185 -7.21 16.93 -8.40
CA ARG A 185 -8.06 15.88 -9.00
C ARG A 185 -7.47 15.33 -10.30
N LEU A 186 -6.88 16.19 -11.13
CA LEU A 186 -6.19 15.79 -12.37
C LEU A 186 -4.88 15.02 -12.09
N GLU A 187 -4.13 15.38 -11.04
CA GLU A 187 -2.95 14.63 -10.62
C GLU A 187 -3.28 13.26 -10.02
N GLN A 188 -4.34 13.17 -9.21
CA GLN A 188 -4.86 11.90 -8.70
C GLN A 188 -5.35 10.99 -9.85
N THR A 189 -6.10 11.56 -10.80
CA THR A 189 -6.50 10.89 -12.06
C THR A 189 -5.31 10.32 -12.83
N ARG A 190 -4.28 11.14 -13.07
CA ARG A 190 -3.03 10.71 -13.75
C ARG A 190 -2.33 9.60 -12.97
N THR A 191 -2.28 9.70 -11.64
CA THR A 191 -1.63 8.72 -10.76
C THR A 191 -2.36 7.37 -10.76
N ASN A 192 -3.70 7.40 -10.77
CA ASN A 192 -4.54 6.19 -10.85
C ASN A 192 -4.39 5.49 -12.21
N LEU A 193 -4.42 6.25 -13.32
CA LEU A 193 -4.16 5.75 -14.67
C LEU A 193 -2.77 5.10 -14.78
N ASN A 194 -1.74 5.78 -14.27
CA ASN A 194 -0.37 5.29 -14.26
C ASN A 194 -0.22 3.98 -13.47
N ARG A 195 -0.82 3.90 -12.27
CA ARG A 195 -0.86 2.67 -11.44
C ARG A 195 -1.57 1.51 -12.14
N LEU A 196 -2.68 1.74 -12.83
CA LEU A 196 -3.41 0.71 -13.58
C LEU A 196 -2.65 0.22 -14.83
N ASN A 197 -1.94 1.12 -15.52
CA ASN A 197 -1.07 0.77 -16.64
C ASN A 197 0.27 0.15 -16.20
N GLY A 198 0.55 0.05 -14.90
CA GLY A 198 1.82 -0.45 -14.35
C GLY A 198 3.01 0.50 -14.49
N VAL A 199 2.80 1.73 -14.94
CA VAL A 199 3.84 2.73 -15.17
C VAL A 199 4.03 3.56 -13.89
N VAL A 200 4.98 3.18 -13.05
CA VAL A 200 5.32 3.94 -11.83
C VAL A 200 6.58 4.77 -12.05
N LYS A 201 6.48 6.08 -11.79
CA LYS A 201 7.64 6.98 -11.77
C LYS A 201 8.49 6.69 -10.53
N ALA A 202 9.65 6.08 -10.73
CA ALA A 202 10.62 5.80 -9.67
C ALA A 202 11.77 6.82 -9.66
N ASP A 203 12.29 7.11 -8.46
CA ASP A 203 13.45 8.00 -8.25
C ASP A 203 14.76 7.25 -8.50
N THR A 204 14.72 5.91 -8.55
CA THR A 204 15.85 5.03 -8.89
C THR A 204 15.36 3.73 -9.49
N ILE A 205 16.02 3.29 -10.56
CA ILE A 205 15.79 2.02 -11.23
C ILE A 205 16.99 1.12 -10.95
N VAL A 206 16.74 -0.08 -10.44
CA VAL A 206 17.75 -1.09 -10.14
C VAL A 206 17.55 -2.27 -11.10
N GLY A 207 18.36 -2.30 -12.16
CA GLY A 207 18.26 -3.29 -13.23
C GLY A 207 18.57 -4.73 -12.82
N ARG A 208 18.39 -5.66 -13.77
CA ARG A 208 18.77 -7.07 -13.62
C ARG A 208 20.28 -7.25 -13.46
N THR A 209 20.65 -8.35 -12.83
CA THR A 209 22.04 -8.78 -12.65
C THR A 209 22.27 -10.13 -13.30
N TYR A 210 23.43 -10.28 -13.97
CA TYR A 210 23.77 -11.45 -14.77
C TYR A 210 25.08 -12.09 -14.28
N PRO A 211 25.11 -12.72 -13.08
CA PRO A 211 26.31 -13.40 -12.58
C PRO A 211 26.65 -14.64 -13.43
N LEU A 212 27.95 -14.93 -13.58
CA LEU A 212 28.43 -16.11 -14.30
C LEU A 212 28.07 -17.42 -13.59
N LEU A 213 28.12 -17.43 -12.26
CA LEU A 213 27.70 -18.53 -11.41
C LEU A 213 27.20 -17.98 -10.06
N HIS A 214 26.03 -18.42 -9.63
CA HIS A 214 25.48 -18.17 -8.29
C HIS A 214 24.55 -19.32 -7.89
N PHE A 215 24.53 -19.67 -6.60
CA PHE A 215 23.55 -20.56 -6.00
C PHE A 215 22.85 -19.79 -4.89
N GLY A 216 21.51 -19.78 -4.89
CA GLY A 216 20.74 -18.93 -3.98
C GLY A 216 19.55 -19.59 -3.29
N MET A 217 18.97 -20.65 -3.85
CA MET A 217 17.75 -21.27 -3.34
C MET A 217 17.87 -22.80 -3.31
N ALA A 218 17.37 -23.44 -2.27
CA ALA A 218 17.11 -24.88 -2.30
C ALA A 218 15.80 -25.22 -1.58
N ASP A 219 14.88 -25.86 -2.29
CA ASP A 219 13.61 -26.35 -1.73
C ASP A 219 13.72 -27.84 -1.48
N TYR A 220 13.30 -28.29 -0.30
CA TYR A 220 13.33 -29.70 0.08
C TYR A 220 11.93 -30.19 0.44
N GLN A 221 11.64 -31.41 0.02
CA GLN A 221 10.44 -32.15 0.41
C GLN A 221 10.81 -33.61 0.67
N ALA A 222 10.37 -34.16 1.79
CA ALA A 222 10.43 -35.60 2.04
C ALA A 222 9.07 -36.09 2.53
N VAL A 223 8.63 -37.24 2.00
CA VAL A 223 7.40 -37.94 2.40
C VAL A 223 7.75 -39.40 2.62
N THR A 224 7.35 -39.96 3.76
CA THR A 224 7.49 -41.39 4.05
C THR A 224 6.12 -42.01 4.28
N THR A 225 5.90 -43.21 3.75
CA THR A 225 4.68 -44.00 3.93
C THR A 225 5.04 -45.39 4.42
N ILE A 226 4.56 -45.75 5.60
CA ILE A 226 4.82 -47.03 6.26
C ILE A 226 3.47 -47.72 6.53
N ASN A 227 3.31 -48.95 6.06
CA ASN A 227 2.10 -49.75 6.27
C ASN A 227 2.34 -50.84 7.33
N ASN A 228 1.27 -51.24 8.03
CA ASN A 228 1.29 -52.35 8.99
C ASN A 228 1.34 -53.76 8.35
N ARG A 229 1.26 -53.86 7.01
CA ARG A 229 1.42 -55.11 6.25
C ARG A 229 2.87 -55.29 5.79
N PRO A 230 3.36 -56.53 5.63
CA PRO A 230 4.64 -56.78 4.97
C PRO A 230 4.68 -56.15 3.57
N GLY A 231 5.75 -55.42 3.29
CA GLY A 231 5.96 -54.69 2.03
C GLY A 231 7.13 -53.71 2.15
N PRO A 232 7.60 -53.13 1.03
CA PRO A 232 8.63 -52.11 1.06
C PRO A 232 8.13 -50.83 1.75
N ARG A 233 9.03 -50.09 2.40
CA ARG A 233 8.74 -48.77 2.97
C ARG A 233 8.99 -47.72 1.89
N ASP A 234 7.95 -46.99 1.51
CA ASP A 234 8.02 -45.93 0.53
C ASP A 234 8.55 -44.65 1.19
N ALA A 235 9.62 -44.10 0.64
CA ALA A 235 10.22 -42.83 1.03
C ALA A 235 10.58 -42.07 -0.25
N ARG A 236 9.96 -40.91 -0.42
CA ARG A 236 10.13 -40.03 -1.58
C ARG A 236 10.77 -38.74 -1.11
N VAL A 237 11.86 -38.36 -1.74
CA VAL A 237 12.61 -37.14 -1.44
C VAL A 237 12.79 -36.35 -2.72
N SER A 238 12.38 -35.09 -2.69
CA SER A 238 12.57 -34.11 -3.77
C SER A 238 13.46 -33.00 -3.24
N LEU A 239 14.51 -32.68 -4.00
CA LEU A 239 15.42 -31.56 -3.74
C LEU A 239 15.51 -30.70 -4.99
N SER A 240 14.88 -29.53 -4.94
CA SER A 240 15.02 -28.50 -5.97
C SER A 240 16.17 -27.57 -5.61
N LEU A 241 17.09 -27.34 -6.54
CA LEU A 241 18.21 -26.42 -6.42
C LEU A 241 18.03 -25.29 -7.44
N GLY A 242 18.06 -24.05 -6.96
CA GLY A 242 17.90 -22.84 -7.76
C GLY A 242 19.15 -21.96 -7.73
N GLY A 243 19.66 -21.65 -8.91
CA GLY A 243 20.81 -20.77 -9.10
C GLY A 243 20.73 -19.97 -10.39
N VAL A 244 21.88 -19.43 -10.78
CA VAL A 244 22.12 -18.72 -12.04
C VAL A 244 23.46 -19.19 -12.62
N ILE A 245 23.47 -19.58 -13.90
CA ILE A 245 24.65 -19.97 -14.67
C ILE A 245 24.66 -19.15 -15.97
N ALA A 246 25.80 -18.55 -16.30
CA ALA A 246 25.95 -17.68 -17.48
C ALA A 246 24.87 -16.58 -17.61
N GLY A 247 24.42 -16.03 -16.48
CA GLY A 247 23.33 -15.02 -16.42
C GLY A 247 21.91 -15.57 -16.63
N GLY A 248 21.76 -16.83 -17.02
CA GLY A 248 20.47 -17.53 -17.08
C GLY A 248 20.13 -18.19 -15.74
N GLU A 249 18.85 -18.16 -15.37
CA GLU A 249 18.30 -18.97 -14.28
C GLU A 249 18.63 -20.44 -14.51
N THR A 250 18.90 -21.19 -13.44
CA THR A 250 19.12 -22.63 -13.53
C THR A 250 18.42 -23.32 -12.36
N ASP A 251 17.39 -24.09 -12.69
CA ASP A 251 16.62 -24.88 -11.74
C ASP A 251 16.83 -26.37 -12.03
N VAL A 252 17.18 -27.14 -10.99
CA VAL A 252 17.41 -28.59 -11.07
C VAL A 252 16.61 -29.26 -9.95
N VAL A 253 15.77 -30.25 -10.27
CA VAL A 253 15.02 -31.04 -9.27
C VAL A 253 15.48 -32.48 -9.32
N VAL A 254 16.01 -32.94 -8.19
CA VAL A 254 16.43 -34.33 -7.98
C VAL A 254 15.34 -35.04 -7.18
N ASN A 255 14.74 -36.07 -7.78
CA ASN A 255 13.70 -36.91 -7.19
C ASN A 255 14.24 -38.32 -6.92
N TYR A 256 14.21 -38.72 -5.65
CA TYR A 256 14.62 -40.03 -5.16
C TYR A 256 13.42 -40.77 -4.56
N HIS A 257 13.25 -42.04 -4.92
CA HIS A 257 12.18 -42.94 -4.45
C HIS A 257 12.84 -44.21 -3.91
N SER A 258 12.49 -44.67 -2.70
CA SER A 258 13.10 -45.88 -2.10
C SER A 258 12.70 -47.20 -2.77
N THR A 259 11.65 -47.20 -3.59
CA THR A 259 11.06 -48.39 -4.23
C THR A 259 11.34 -48.49 -5.72
N GLU A 260 12.00 -47.50 -6.31
CA GLU A 260 12.27 -47.39 -7.74
C GLU A 260 13.77 -47.15 -7.98
N ALA A 261 14.26 -47.47 -9.17
CA ALA A 261 15.61 -47.08 -9.57
C ALA A 261 15.71 -45.55 -9.79
N PHE A 262 16.90 -44.99 -9.67
CA PHE A 262 17.13 -43.60 -10.07
C PHE A 262 17.13 -43.50 -11.61
N ILE A 263 16.09 -42.89 -12.16
CA ILE A 263 15.87 -42.75 -13.61
C ILE A 263 15.95 -41.27 -13.99
N GLU A 264 16.69 -40.93 -15.05
CA GLU A 264 16.85 -39.54 -15.53
C GLU A 264 15.50 -38.88 -15.86
N ARG A 265 14.57 -39.62 -16.47
CA ARG A 265 13.20 -39.17 -16.79
C ARG A 265 12.45 -38.54 -15.61
N ASN A 266 12.70 -39.02 -14.39
CA ASN A 266 12.06 -38.52 -13.17
C ASN A 266 12.77 -37.27 -12.59
N GLN A 267 13.91 -36.88 -13.14
CA GLN A 267 14.67 -35.69 -12.76
C GLN A 267 14.32 -34.53 -13.68
N TYR A 268 14.41 -33.29 -13.18
CA TYR A 268 14.18 -32.07 -13.95
C TYR A 268 15.41 -31.18 -13.97
N TYR A 269 15.67 -30.54 -15.11
CA TYR A 269 16.69 -29.50 -15.26
C TYR A 269 16.26 -28.50 -16.33
N LEU A 270 16.30 -27.20 -16.01
CA LEU A 270 16.03 -26.12 -16.95
C LEU A 270 17.03 -24.98 -16.73
N TRP A 271 17.67 -24.55 -17.83
CA TRP A 271 18.37 -23.28 -17.92
C TRP A 271 17.49 -22.28 -18.68
N ARG A 272 17.25 -21.08 -18.12
CA ARG A 272 16.41 -20.03 -18.73
C ARG A 272 17.09 -18.66 -18.69
N LEU A 273 17.50 -18.17 -19.85
CA LEU A 273 17.89 -16.78 -20.04
C LEU A 273 16.72 -15.98 -20.60
N ALA A 274 16.31 -14.93 -19.89
CA ALA A 274 15.24 -14.05 -20.35
C ALA A 274 15.54 -12.56 -20.14
N ASN A 275 15.11 -11.76 -21.12
CA ASN A 275 15.15 -10.32 -21.12
C ASN A 275 13.92 -9.78 -21.89
N ASN A 276 12.98 -9.17 -21.16
CA ASN A 276 11.73 -8.67 -21.76
C ASN A 276 11.92 -7.47 -22.71
N ASP A 277 13.06 -6.78 -22.62
CA ASP A 277 13.39 -5.59 -23.41
C ASP A 277 13.91 -5.94 -24.82
N ASN A 278 14.16 -7.23 -25.12
CA ASN A 278 14.62 -7.66 -26.44
C ASN A 278 13.45 -7.75 -27.45
N LEU A 279 13.64 -7.14 -28.61
CA LEU A 279 12.65 -7.09 -29.70
C LEU A 279 12.42 -8.45 -30.37
N PHE A 280 13.49 -9.24 -30.57
CA PHE A 280 13.42 -10.46 -31.37
C PHE A 280 12.98 -11.69 -30.57
N ALA A 281 13.60 -11.94 -29.42
CA ALA A 281 13.28 -13.06 -28.52
C ALA A 281 13.52 -12.68 -27.06
N LYS A 282 12.49 -12.83 -26.23
CA LYS A 282 12.50 -12.44 -24.81
C LYS A 282 12.94 -13.57 -23.89
N GLN A 283 12.81 -14.83 -24.31
CA GLN A 283 13.21 -16.00 -23.53
C GLN A 283 13.90 -17.05 -24.39
N PHE A 284 14.99 -17.60 -23.86
CA PHE A 284 15.76 -18.73 -24.37
C PHE A 284 15.82 -19.78 -23.25
N MET A 285 15.48 -21.02 -23.57
CA MET A 285 15.39 -22.12 -22.62
C MET A 285 16.10 -23.36 -23.15
N LEU A 286 16.85 -24.05 -22.30
CA LEU A 286 17.61 -25.28 -22.60
C LEU A 286 17.41 -26.30 -21.47
N GLY A 287 17.25 -27.57 -21.84
CA GLY A 287 17.02 -28.67 -20.88
C GLY A 287 15.64 -29.30 -21.08
N LYS A 288 14.97 -29.70 -19.99
CA LYS A 288 13.64 -30.27 -20.02
C LYS A 288 12.59 -29.17 -20.18
N ILE A 289 12.23 -28.91 -21.44
CA ILE A 289 11.27 -27.88 -21.81
C ILE A 289 9.83 -28.39 -21.71
N TYR A 290 8.93 -27.53 -21.24
CA TYR A 290 7.49 -27.74 -21.35
C TYR A 290 6.93 -26.88 -22.50
N GLY A 291 6.00 -27.44 -23.25
CA GLY A 291 5.33 -26.76 -24.36
C GLY A 291 3.91 -27.31 -24.53
N GLN A 292 3.01 -26.47 -25.04
CA GLN A 292 1.70 -26.94 -25.48
C GLN A 292 1.88 -27.80 -26.72
N SER A 293 1.45 -29.06 -26.66
CA SER A 293 1.53 -30.05 -27.73
C SER A 293 0.12 -30.42 -28.19
N ILE A 294 -0.07 -30.68 -29.49
CA ILE A 294 -1.31 -31.29 -30.01
C ILE A 294 -1.28 -32.79 -29.72
N ALA A 295 -0.13 -33.42 -29.95
CA ALA A 295 0.10 -34.82 -29.66
C ALA A 295 0.22 -35.09 -28.15
N SER A 296 -0.20 -36.29 -27.73
CA SER A 296 -0.21 -36.72 -26.33
C SER A 296 1.17 -37.19 -25.86
N ILE A 297 2.01 -36.23 -25.48
CA ILE A 297 3.37 -36.49 -24.98
C ILE A 297 3.33 -36.66 -23.45
N TYR A 298 3.68 -37.85 -22.97
CA TYR A 298 3.71 -38.22 -21.53
C TYR A 298 5.12 -38.33 -20.92
N SER A 299 6.13 -37.87 -21.66
CA SER A 299 7.54 -37.82 -21.25
C SER A 299 8.06 -36.40 -21.36
N PRO A 300 9.07 -36.00 -20.56
CA PRO A 300 9.73 -34.72 -20.76
C PRO A 300 10.37 -34.62 -22.16
N ILE A 301 10.47 -33.39 -22.66
CA ILE A 301 11.13 -33.06 -23.92
C ILE A 301 12.47 -32.41 -23.57
N VAL A 302 13.57 -33.11 -23.82
CA VAL A 302 14.93 -32.57 -23.65
C VAL A 302 15.30 -31.81 -24.93
N GLY A 303 15.57 -30.52 -24.82
CA GLY A 303 15.84 -29.68 -26.00
C GLY A 303 15.98 -28.19 -25.72
N ALA A 304 15.54 -27.39 -26.69
CA ALA A 304 15.63 -25.94 -26.70
C ALA A 304 14.27 -25.29 -27.03
N GLN A 305 13.96 -24.17 -26.37
CA GLN A 305 12.80 -23.33 -26.67
C GLN A 305 13.17 -21.85 -26.76
N LEU A 306 12.57 -21.16 -27.73
CA LEU A 306 12.73 -19.75 -28.04
C LEU A 306 11.36 -19.07 -28.12
N THR A 307 11.19 -17.92 -27.48
CA THR A 307 9.94 -17.15 -27.59
C THR A 307 10.16 -15.65 -27.41
N ASN A 308 9.33 -14.84 -28.06
CA ASN A 308 9.19 -13.40 -27.80
C ASN A 308 8.01 -13.05 -26.87
N ALA A 309 7.32 -14.04 -26.30
CA ALA A 309 6.36 -13.83 -25.22
C ALA A 309 7.08 -13.37 -23.95
N PRO A 310 6.56 -12.38 -23.20
CA PRO A 310 7.19 -11.89 -21.98
C PRO A 310 7.18 -12.96 -20.88
N THR A 311 8.12 -12.87 -19.95
CA THR A 311 8.11 -13.69 -18.72
C THR A 311 6.99 -13.32 -17.75
N THR A 312 6.26 -12.24 -18.01
CA THR A 312 5.31 -11.62 -17.07
C THR A 312 3.91 -11.63 -17.66
N TYR A 313 2.89 -11.87 -16.83
CA TYR A 313 1.50 -11.79 -17.26
C TYR A 313 1.16 -10.39 -17.79
N LYS A 314 0.64 -10.31 -19.01
CA LYS A 314 0.19 -9.05 -19.62
C LYS A 314 -0.89 -8.41 -18.72
N LYS A 315 -0.62 -7.20 -18.22
CA LYS A 315 -1.54 -6.49 -17.30
C LYS A 315 -2.51 -5.58 -18.04
N SER A 316 -2.06 -4.90 -19.09
CA SER A 316 -2.90 -4.09 -19.98
C SER A 316 -3.09 -4.76 -21.34
N PHE A 317 -4.27 -4.58 -21.93
CA PHE A 317 -4.66 -5.10 -23.25
C PHE A 317 -4.91 -3.97 -24.27
N GLY A 318 -5.12 -2.74 -23.83
CA GLY A 318 -5.39 -1.57 -24.68
C GLY A 318 -6.44 -0.63 -24.09
N THR A 319 -7.25 0.01 -24.95
CA THR A 319 -8.36 0.87 -24.54
C THR A 319 -9.65 0.56 -25.29
N TYR A 320 -10.79 0.74 -24.63
CA TYR A 320 -12.13 0.64 -25.19
C TYR A 320 -12.83 1.99 -25.08
N THR A 321 -13.45 2.45 -26.16
CA THR A 321 -14.22 3.70 -26.10
C THR A 321 -15.66 3.38 -25.70
N ILE A 322 -16.11 3.94 -24.58
CA ILE A 322 -17.53 4.08 -24.27
C ILE A 322 -17.97 5.43 -24.83
N SER A 323 -19.09 5.44 -25.54
CA SER A 323 -19.78 6.65 -26.00
C SER A 323 -21.28 6.37 -25.89
N ASP A 324 -22.02 7.25 -25.22
CA ASP A 324 -23.44 7.07 -24.93
C ASP A 324 -24.07 8.42 -24.54
N TYR A 325 -25.35 8.42 -24.20
CA TYR A 325 -26.11 9.61 -23.81
C TYR A 325 -26.61 9.53 -22.37
N THR A 326 -26.72 10.69 -21.73
CA THR A 326 -27.33 10.92 -20.42
C THR A 326 -28.11 12.23 -20.49
N GLU A 327 -28.58 12.78 -19.37
CA GLU A 327 -29.26 14.08 -19.37
C GLU A 327 -28.25 15.23 -19.62
N PRO A 328 -28.65 16.34 -20.26
CA PRO A 328 -27.78 17.50 -20.47
C PRO A 328 -27.17 18.03 -19.16
N ASP A 329 -25.91 18.50 -19.25
CA ASP A 329 -25.13 19.03 -18.11
C ASP A 329 -24.88 18.08 -16.92
N TRP A 330 -25.28 16.80 -16.97
CA TRP A 330 -24.92 15.83 -15.92
C TRP A 330 -23.43 15.49 -15.94
N THR A 331 -22.83 15.31 -14.75
CA THR A 331 -21.42 14.92 -14.63
C THR A 331 -21.30 13.42 -14.52
N VAL A 332 -20.58 12.79 -15.45
CA VAL A 332 -20.36 11.34 -15.47
C VAL A 332 -18.97 11.02 -14.95
N GLU A 333 -18.86 10.14 -13.95
CA GLU A 333 -17.60 9.61 -13.43
C GLU A 333 -17.35 8.19 -13.92
N LEU A 334 -16.13 7.94 -14.42
CA LEU A 334 -15.65 6.61 -14.81
C LEU A 334 -14.82 6.00 -13.67
N TYR A 335 -15.31 4.88 -13.12
CA TYR A 335 -14.56 3.99 -12.25
C TYR A 335 -14.18 2.71 -12.99
N VAL A 336 -12.96 2.23 -12.78
CA VAL A 336 -12.50 0.90 -13.23
C VAL A 336 -11.96 0.14 -12.02
N ASN A 337 -12.50 -1.05 -11.76
CA ASN A 337 -12.22 -1.86 -10.56
C ASN A 337 -12.30 -1.02 -9.27
N ASN A 338 -13.37 -0.22 -9.15
CA ASN A 338 -13.67 0.70 -8.06
C ASN A 338 -12.68 1.87 -7.86
N ILE A 339 -11.67 2.04 -8.71
CA ILE A 339 -10.77 3.20 -8.73
C ILE A 339 -11.36 4.27 -9.66
N LEU A 340 -11.49 5.52 -9.19
CA LEU A 340 -11.87 6.65 -10.04
C LEU A 340 -10.77 6.95 -11.06
N ILE A 341 -11.14 6.93 -12.34
CA ILE A 341 -10.23 7.10 -13.48
C ILE A 341 -10.27 8.52 -14.00
N THR A 342 -11.47 9.04 -14.27
CA THR A 342 -11.70 10.35 -14.87
C THR A 342 -13.20 10.68 -14.78
N TYR A 343 -13.58 11.91 -15.10
CA TYR A 343 -14.97 12.34 -15.22
C TYR A 343 -15.14 13.29 -16.42
N VAL A 344 -16.34 13.34 -16.98
CA VAL A 344 -16.71 14.20 -18.11
C VAL A 344 -18.12 14.74 -17.85
N LYS A 345 -18.30 16.06 -17.99
CA LYS A 345 -19.64 16.66 -18.03
C LYS A 345 -20.26 16.40 -19.40
N ALA A 346 -21.48 15.87 -19.42
CA ALA A 346 -22.24 15.67 -20.66
C ALA A 346 -22.50 17.02 -21.34
N ASN A 347 -22.51 17.02 -22.68
CA ASN A 347 -22.76 18.24 -23.45
C ASN A 347 -24.27 18.62 -23.45
N ALA A 348 -24.62 19.71 -24.13
CA ALA A 348 -26.01 20.19 -24.23
C ALA A 348 -26.98 19.21 -24.92
N ALA A 349 -26.48 18.17 -25.58
CA ALA A 349 -27.26 17.07 -26.15
C ALA A 349 -27.16 15.78 -25.32
N GLY A 350 -26.63 15.84 -24.09
CA GLY A 350 -26.48 14.69 -23.20
C GLY A 350 -25.34 13.73 -23.54
N PHE A 351 -24.57 13.97 -24.61
CA PHE A 351 -23.51 13.06 -25.05
C PHE A 351 -22.29 13.09 -24.13
N TYR A 352 -21.74 11.92 -23.84
CA TYR A 352 -20.47 11.74 -23.13
C TYR A 352 -19.63 10.61 -23.75
N SER A 353 -18.32 10.63 -23.54
CA SER A 353 -17.44 9.55 -24.00
C SER A 353 -16.16 9.40 -23.16
N PHE A 354 -15.72 8.15 -22.99
CA PHE A 354 -14.54 7.76 -22.23
C PHE A 354 -13.67 6.77 -22.99
N LYS A 355 -12.34 6.94 -22.93
CA LYS A 355 -11.38 5.88 -23.28
C LYS A 355 -11.03 5.09 -22.02
N VAL A 356 -11.67 3.94 -21.85
CA VAL A 356 -11.51 3.05 -20.70
C VAL A 356 -10.27 2.17 -20.91
N PRO A 357 -9.30 2.13 -19.97
CA PRO A 357 -8.20 1.16 -20.04
C PRO A 357 -8.75 -0.26 -19.86
N LEU A 358 -8.31 -1.18 -20.72
CA LEU A 358 -8.66 -2.59 -20.67
C LEU A 358 -7.51 -3.38 -20.03
N ILE A 359 -7.81 -4.16 -18.99
CA ILE A 359 -6.88 -5.13 -18.41
C ILE A 359 -7.28 -6.56 -18.79
N TYR A 360 -6.32 -7.49 -18.74
CA TYR A 360 -6.62 -8.92 -18.86
C TYR A 360 -7.37 -9.44 -17.63
N GLY A 361 -8.17 -10.50 -17.81
CA GLY A 361 -9.10 -11.00 -16.81
C GLY A 361 -10.41 -10.19 -16.81
N ASN A 362 -11.01 -10.00 -15.63
CA ASN A 362 -12.29 -9.31 -15.48
C ASN A 362 -12.07 -7.84 -15.09
N THR A 363 -12.53 -6.93 -15.96
CA THR A 363 -12.59 -5.49 -15.71
C THR A 363 -14.01 -5.09 -15.33
N VAL A 364 -14.20 -4.50 -14.15
CA VAL A 364 -15.49 -3.91 -13.74
C VAL A 364 -15.47 -2.42 -14.08
N VAL A 365 -16.27 -1.99 -15.04
CA VAL A 365 -16.43 -0.58 -15.40
C VAL A 365 -17.72 -0.06 -14.75
N LYS A 366 -17.60 0.87 -13.80
CA LYS A 366 -18.75 1.53 -13.17
C LYS A 366 -18.81 2.99 -13.61
N LEU A 367 -19.92 3.37 -14.24
CA LEU A 367 -20.27 4.75 -14.48
C LEU A 367 -21.16 5.24 -13.34
N ARG A 368 -20.87 6.41 -12.80
CA ARG A 368 -21.81 7.18 -11.96
C ARG A 368 -22.19 8.45 -12.69
N PHE A 369 -23.43 8.91 -12.53
CA PHE A 369 -23.96 10.08 -13.19
C PHE A 369 -24.57 10.98 -12.12
N TYR A 370 -24.14 12.23 -12.08
CA TYR A 370 -24.54 13.23 -11.10
C TYR A 370 -25.29 14.37 -11.78
N GLY A 371 -26.56 14.54 -11.42
CA GLY A 371 -27.39 15.64 -11.87
C GLY A 371 -27.13 16.95 -11.11
N PRO A 372 -27.51 18.10 -11.69
CA PRO A 372 -27.24 19.42 -11.12
C PRO A 372 -28.00 19.71 -9.82
N TYR A 373 -29.00 18.90 -9.45
CA TYR A 373 -29.77 19.01 -8.21
C TYR A 373 -29.41 17.91 -7.19
N GLY A 374 -28.34 17.14 -7.43
CA GLY A 374 -27.84 16.09 -6.54
C GLY A 374 -28.39 14.69 -6.84
N GLU A 375 -29.00 14.48 -8.01
CA GLU A 375 -29.44 13.17 -8.46
C GLU A 375 -28.24 12.23 -8.71
N GLU A 376 -28.23 11.02 -8.15
CA GLU A 376 -27.24 9.98 -8.48
C GLU A 376 -27.88 8.81 -9.24
N LYS A 377 -27.33 8.49 -10.41
CA LYS A 377 -27.59 7.25 -11.16
C LYS A 377 -26.27 6.48 -11.30
N SER A 378 -26.32 5.16 -11.45
CA SER A 378 -25.12 4.40 -11.81
C SER A 378 -25.42 3.24 -12.76
N SER A 379 -24.39 2.83 -13.50
CA SER A 379 -24.41 1.72 -14.47
C SER A 379 -23.12 0.92 -14.33
N GLU A 380 -23.19 -0.40 -14.38
CA GLU A 380 -22.03 -1.29 -14.24
C GLU A 380 -21.94 -2.24 -15.45
N LYS A 381 -20.78 -2.25 -16.10
CA LYS A 381 -20.47 -3.08 -17.26
C LYS A 381 -19.22 -3.91 -16.98
N TYR A 382 -19.39 -5.23 -16.97
CA TYR A 382 -18.28 -6.18 -16.87
C TYR A 382 -17.70 -6.43 -18.26
N ILE A 383 -16.38 -6.35 -18.39
CA ILE A 383 -15.63 -6.67 -19.61
C ILE A 383 -14.62 -7.76 -19.25
N SER A 384 -14.78 -8.95 -19.82
CA SER A 384 -13.86 -10.07 -19.62
C SER A 384 -12.93 -10.23 -20.81
N ILE A 385 -11.63 -10.37 -20.55
CA ILE A 385 -10.57 -10.44 -21.55
C ILE A 385 -9.67 -11.65 -21.22
N PRO A 386 -9.93 -12.82 -21.82
CA PRO A 386 -9.06 -13.97 -21.66
C PRO A 386 -7.70 -13.73 -22.32
N PHE A 387 -6.66 -14.36 -21.78
CA PHE A 387 -5.27 -14.26 -22.25
C PHE A 387 -5.04 -14.81 -23.67
N ILE A 388 -6.03 -15.48 -24.28
CA ILE A 388 -5.99 -15.93 -25.68
C ILE A 388 -6.05 -14.77 -26.70
N PHE A 389 -6.49 -13.58 -26.29
CA PHE A 389 -6.50 -12.40 -27.16
C PHE A 389 -5.17 -11.67 -27.14
N MET A 390 -4.61 -11.46 -28.32
CA MET A 390 -3.45 -10.60 -28.56
C MET A 390 -3.88 -9.13 -28.72
N PRO A 391 -3.12 -8.16 -28.16
CA PRO A 391 -3.35 -6.74 -28.43
C PRO A 391 -3.16 -6.41 -29.91
N LYS A 392 -3.85 -5.37 -30.41
CA LYS A 392 -3.83 -5.03 -31.85
C LYS A 392 -2.40 -4.70 -32.31
N GLY A 393 -1.91 -5.47 -33.28
CA GLY A 393 -0.58 -5.32 -33.87
C GLY A 393 0.54 -6.08 -33.16
N GLU A 394 0.28 -6.75 -32.03
CA GLU A 394 1.26 -7.63 -31.40
C GLU A 394 1.29 -9.01 -32.07
N PHE A 395 2.50 -9.53 -32.28
CA PHE A 395 2.78 -10.90 -32.69
C PHE A 395 3.60 -11.62 -31.61
N GLU A 396 3.12 -12.77 -31.13
CA GLU A 396 3.86 -13.63 -30.21
C GLU A 396 4.02 -15.04 -30.77
N TYR A 397 5.23 -15.59 -30.67
CA TYR A 397 5.60 -16.90 -31.19
C TYR A 397 6.35 -17.74 -30.16
N VAL A 398 6.28 -19.06 -30.32
CA VAL A 398 7.07 -20.05 -29.59
C VAL A 398 7.65 -21.04 -30.60
N ALA A 399 8.97 -21.23 -30.57
CA ALA A 399 9.66 -22.30 -31.30
C ALA A 399 10.27 -23.26 -30.28
N SER A 400 10.01 -24.56 -30.40
CA SER A 400 10.56 -25.63 -29.55
C SER A 400 11.12 -26.74 -30.42
N ALA A 401 12.25 -27.33 -30.03
CA ALA A 401 12.82 -28.51 -30.68
C ALA A 401 13.57 -29.38 -29.65
N GLY A 402 13.48 -30.70 -29.75
CA GLY A 402 14.10 -31.62 -28.80
C GLY A 402 13.83 -33.09 -29.07
N MET A 403 14.14 -33.93 -28.09
CA MET A 403 13.85 -35.36 -28.06
C MET A 403 12.97 -35.70 -26.86
N VAL A 404 12.04 -36.62 -27.04
CA VAL A 404 11.12 -37.10 -26.00
C VAL A 404 11.78 -38.26 -25.25
N GLU A 405 11.75 -38.24 -23.91
CA GLU A 405 12.23 -39.35 -23.06
C GLU A 405 11.22 -40.52 -23.00
N ASP A 406 10.76 -41.02 -24.15
CA ASP A 406 9.77 -42.10 -24.27
C ASP A 406 10.39 -43.50 -24.36
N GLY A 407 11.71 -43.59 -24.54
CA GLY A 407 12.44 -44.85 -24.78
C GLY A 407 12.64 -45.17 -26.28
N HIS A 408 12.16 -44.30 -27.17
CA HIS A 408 12.37 -44.36 -28.62
C HIS A 408 13.06 -43.10 -29.19
N GLU A 409 13.47 -42.18 -28.31
CA GLU A 409 14.13 -40.90 -28.66
C GLU A 409 13.34 -40.06 -29.66
N SER A 410 12.00 -40.08 -29.55
CA SER A 410 11.13 -39.45 -30.55
C SER A 410 11.46 -37.97 -30.72
N ARG A 411 11.72 -37.56 -31.95
CA ARG A 411 12.11 -36.20 -32.30
C ARG A 411 10.88 -35.31 -32.29
N PHE A 412 10.92 -34.25 -31.49
CA PHE A 412 9.85 -33.26 -31.36
C PHE A 412 10.31 -31.91 -31.93
N GLY A 413 9.42 -31.25 -32.66
CA GLY A 413 9.57 -29.84 -33.03
C GLY A 413 8.21 -29.17 -33.12
N ARG A 414 8.06 -27.95 -32.60
CA ARG A 414 6.82 -27.18 -32.75
C ARG A 414 7.14 -25.71 -32.93
N PHE A 415 6.51 -25.10 -33.94
CA PHE A 415 6.42 -23.66 -34.08
C PHE A 415 4.96 -23.24 -33.94
N SER A 416 4.69 -22.20 -33.15
CA SER A 416 3.40 -21.53 -33.08
C SER A 416 3.59 -20.01 -33.13
N GLY A 417 2.63 -19.30 -33.72
CA GLY A 417 2.56 -17.85 -33.72
C GLY A 417 1.12 -17.36 -33.64
N ASN A 418 0.87 -16.27 -32.91
CA ASN A 418 -0.44 -15.64 -32.72
C ASN A 418 -0.33 -14.13 -32.98
N TYR A 419 -1.27 -13.57 -33.76
CA TYR A 419 -1.30 -12.16 -34.15
C TYR A 419 -2.63 -11.48 -33.80
N GLY A 420 -2.56 -10.32 -33.16
CA GLY A 420 -3.73 -9.49 -32.86
C GLY A 420 -4.16 -8.63 -34.04
N LEU A 421 -5.05 -9.13 -34.91
CA LEU A 421 -5.67 -8.34 -35.98
C LEU A 421 -6.45 -7.13 -35.42
N SER A 422 -7.14 -7.32 -34.29
CA SER A 422 -7.82 -6.25 -33.56
C SER A 422 -7.96 -6.60 -32.08
N SER A 423 -8.40 -5.65 -31.26
CA SER A 423 -8.74 -5.88 -29.84
C SER A 423 -9.93 -6.85 -29.63
N GLY A 424 -10.56 -7.34 -30.70
CA GLY A 424 -11.57 -8.38 -30.68
C GLY A 424 -11.27 -9.58 -31.59
N ILE A 425 -10.13 -9.63 -32.29
CA ILE A 425 -9.78 -10.73 -33.20
C ILE A 425 -8.30 -11.06 -33.09
N THR A 426 -8.00 -12.32 -32.77
CA THR A 426 -6.67 -12.92 -32.83
C THR A 426 -6.71 -14.11 -33.78
N ILE A 427 -5.68 -14.25 -34.62
CA ILE A 427 -5.47 -15.44 -35.47
C ILE A 427 -4.08 -15.96 -35.19
N GLY A 428 -3.96 -17.27 -35.06
CA GLY A 428 -2.68 -17.95 -34.90
C GLY A 428 -2.61 -19.23 -35.72
N GLY A 429 -1.45 -19.88 -35.65
CA GLY A 429 -1.19 -21.12 -36.36
C GLY A 429 0.26 -21.53 -36.26
N GLY A 430 0.62 -22.61 -36.95
CA GLY A 430 1.96 -23.16 -36.92
C GLY A 430 2.02 -24.59 -37.41
N ALA A 431 3.03 -25.32 -36.95
CA ALA A 431 3.17 -26.74 -37.20
C ALA A 431 3.84 -27.44 -36.02
N GLU A 432 3.37 -28.65 -35.74
CA GLU A 432 4.01 -29.61 -34.84
C GLU A 432 4.57 -30.76 -35.65
N TYR A 433 5.68 -31.32 -35.19
CA TYR A 433 6.32 -32.52 -35.69
C TYR A 433 6.66 -33.43 -34.52
N LEU A 434 6.26 -34.70 -34.60
CA LEU A 434 6.62 -35.73 -33.63
C LEU A 434 6.81 -37.08 -34.36
N SER A 435 8.02 -37.62 -34.31
CA SER A 435 8.38 -38.79 -35.13
C SER A 435 7.69 -40.11 -34.77
N SER A 436 7.02 -40.20 -33.62
CA SER A 436 6.28 -41.40 -33.18
C SER A 436 4.83 -41.47 -33.67
N ILE A 437 4.31 -40.43 -34.34
CA ILE A 437 2.93 -40.40 -34.85
C ILE A 437 2.84 -41.12 -36.20
N THR A 438 2.21 -42.30 -36.20
CA THR A 438 2.07 -43.12 -37.42
C THR A 438 0.97 -42.64 -38.38
N SER A 439 -0.05 -41.92 -37.90
CA SER A 439 -1.08 -41.30 -38.77
C SER A 439 -0.57 -40.09 -39.57
N GLY A 440 0.62 -39.57 -39.25
CA GLY A 440 1.18 -38.38 -39.88
C GLY A 440 2.08 -37.62 -38.89
N ALA A 441 3.40 -37.71 -39.08
CA ALA A 441 4.39 -37.13 -38.16
C ALA A 441 4.45 -35.58 -38.17
N SER A 442 3.68 -34.90 -39.04
CA SER A 442 3.62 -33.44 -39.14
C SER A 442 2.17 -32.96 -39.12
N ILE A 443 1.86 -32.05 -38.19
CA ILE A 443 0.52 -31.53 -37.90
C ILE A 443 0.57 -30.00 -38.07
N PRO A 444 0.33 -29.47 -39.28
CA PRO A 444 0.07 -28.04 -39.45
C PRO A 444 -1.29 -27.69 -38.84
N PHE A 445 -1.36 -26.55 -38.15
CA PHE A 445 -2.57 -26.11 -37.45
C PHE A 445 -2.83 -24.61 -37.63
N VAL A 446 -4.10 -24.23 -37.50
CA VAL A 446 -4.57 -22.84 -37.52
C VAL A 446 -5.59 -22.65 -36.39
N ASN A 447 -5.53 -21.51 -35.71
CA ASN A 447 -6.48 -21.15 -34.68
C ASN A 447 -6.97 -19.70 -34.83
N THR A 448 -8.11 -19.40 -34.21
CA THR A 448 -8.69 -18.06 -34.17
C THR A 448 -9.45 -17.85 -32.87
N SER A 449 -9.51 -16.60 -32.43
CA SER A 449 -10.33 -16.15 -31.30
C SER A 449 -10.99 -14.82 -31.63
N VAL A 450 -12.31 -14.79 -31.56
CA VAL A 450 -13.18 -13.69 -31.98
C VAL A 450 -14.11 -13.30 -30.82
N ARG A 451 -14.10 -12.02 -30.48
CA ARG A 451 -15.02 -11.41 -29.51
C ARG A 451 -16.21 -10.82 -30.26
N ILE A 452 -17.26 -11.63 -30.41
CA ILE A 452 -18.48 -11.28 -31.14
C ILE A 452 -19.20 -10.13 -30.42
N PHE A 453 -19.30 -10.21 -29.10
CA PHE A 453 -19.80 -9.14 -28.23
C PHE A 453 -18.89 -8.99 -27.00
N SER A 454 -19.01 -7.92 -26.20
CA SER A 454 -18.16 -7.72 -25.02
C SER A 454 -18.23 -8.83 -23.96
N ASN A 455 -19.23 -9.69 -24.06
CA ASN A 455 -19.49 -10.86 -23.24
C ASN A 455 -19.55 -12.20 -24.02
N LEU A 456 -19.49 -12.19 -25.36
CA LEU A 456 -19.58 -13.40 -26.20
C LEU A 456 -18.26 -13.63 -26.95
N LEU A 457 -17.65 -14.77 -26.70
CA LEU A 457 -16.36 -15.18 -27.21
C LEU A 457 -16.51 -16.49 -27.99
N PHE A 458 -15.90 -16.54 -29.17
CA PHE A 458 -15.77 -17.74 -29.97
C PHE A 458 -14.28 -18.00 -30.24
N SER A 459 -13.84 -19.24 -30.11
CA SER A 459 -12.49 -19.68 -30.47
C SER A 459 -12.59 -20.97 -31.29
N GLY A 460 -11.77 -21.10 -32.32
CA GLY A 460 -11.71 -22.28 -33.17
C GLY A 460 -10.26 -22.70 -33.39
N GLU A 461 -10.01 -24.01 -33.47
CA GLU A 461 -8.70 -24.58 -33.77
C GLU A 461 -8.87 -25.76 -34.73
N TYR A 462 -8.05 -25.84 -35.77
CA TYR A 462 -8.02 -26.92 -36.75
C TYR A 462 -6.61 -27.50 -36.80
N ASP A 463 -6.47 -28.75 -36.37
CA ASP A 463 -5.22 -29.51 -36.34
C ASP A 463 -5.28 -30.53 -37.48
N HIS A 464 -4.53 -30.29 -38.58
CA HIS A 464 -4.70 -31.04 -39.82
C HIS A 464 -4.42 -32.55 -39.63
N GLY A 465 -5.39 -33.38 -40.05
CA GLY A 465 -5.32 -34.83 -39.89
C GLY A 465 -5.52 -35.36 -38.46
N VAL A 466 -5.78 -34.48 -37.48
CA VAL A 466 -5.88 -34.85 -36.05
C VAL A 466 -7.25 -34.51 -35.45
N GLN A 467 -7.62 -33.23 -35.38
CA GLN A 467 -8.85 -32.80 -34.69
C GLN A 467 -9.30 -31.40 -35.12
N SER A 468 -10.50 -31.01 -34.71
CA SER A 468 -11.03 -29.65 -34.87
C SER A 468 -11.84 -29.28 -33.63
N LYS A 469 -11.58 -28.11 -33.06
CA LYS A 469 -12.20 -27.63 -31.82
C LYS A 469 -13.01 -26.38 -32.07
N ALA A 470 -14.17 -26.27 -31.42
CA ALA A 470 -14.99 -25.06 -31.38
C ALA A 470 -15.40 -24.76 -29.92
N LEU A 471 -14.99 -23.59 -29.42
CA LEU A 471 -15.29 -23.12 -28.07
C LEU A 471 -16.11 -21.83 -28.15
N LEU A 472 -17.31 -21.85 -27.57
CA LEU A 472 -18.16 -20.68 -27.35
C LEU A 472 -18.24 -20.39 -25.84
N SER A 473 -18.08 -19.13 -25.43
CA SER A 473 -18.24 -18.70 -24.04
C SER A 473 -19.01 -17.39 -23.94
N TYR A 474 -20.04 -17.36 -23.09
CA TYR A 474 -20.94 -16.24 -22.89
C TYR A 474 -21.08 -15.90 -21.40
N ASN A 475 -20.64 -14.70 -21.00
CA ASN A 475 -20.48 -14.31 -19.60
C ASN A 475 -21.27 -13.03 -19.29
N LEU A 476 -22.48 -13.17 -18.73
CA LEU A 476 -23.42 -12.07 -18.49
C LEU A 476 -23.07 -11.23 -17.25
N PRO A 477 -23.46 -9.93 -17.22
CA PRO A 477 -23.36 -9.07 -16.04
C PRO A 477 -24.04 -9.59 -14.76
N SER A 478 -25.02 -10.48 -14.89
CA SER A 478 -25.66 -11.18 -13.76
C SER A 478 -24.74 -12.24 -13.10
N GLY A 479 -23.55 -12.48 -13.65
CA GLY A 479 -22.66 -13.57 -13.27
C GLY A 479 -23.04 -14.92 -13.88
N MET A 480 -24.12 -14.99 -14.67
CA MET A 480 -24.49 -16.18 -15.44
C MET A 480 -23.45 -16.45 -16.53
N GLN A 481 -22.98 -17.69 -16.64
CA GLN A 481 -22.00 -18.14 -17.61
C GLN A 481 -22.57 -19.32 -18.41
N LEU A 482 -22.33 -19.34 -19.71
CA LEU A 482 -22.62 -20.46 -20.60
C LEU A 482 -21.36 -20.74 -21.44
N GLY A 483 -20.89 -21.98 -21.44
CA GLY A 483 -19.80 -22.44 -22.28
C GLY A 483 -20.20 -23.68 -23.08
N VAL A 484 -19.80 -23.73 -24.34
CA VAL A 484 -19.95 -24.92 -25.18
C VAL A 484 -18.60 -25.18 -25.83
N ASN A 485 -18.02 -26.36 -25.59
CA ASN A 485 -16.82 -26.84 -26.24
C ASN A 485 -17.18 -28.10 -27.02
N ASP A 486 -16.84 -28.14 -28.31
CA ASP A 486 -17.00 -29.32 -29.15
C ASP A 486 -15.66 -29.65 -29.81
N THR A 487 -15.31 -30.93 -29.89
CA THR A 487 -14.05 -31.42 -30.45
C THR A 487 -14.29 -32.64 -31.32
N TRP A 488 -14.14 -32.46 -32.64
CA TRP A 488 -14.25 -33.53 -33.63
C TRP A 488 -12.87 -34.11 -33.92
N TYR A 489 -12.73 -35.43 -33.81
CA TYR A 489 -11.46 -36.14 -34.04
C TYR A 489 -11.43 -36.77 -35.43
N HIS A 490 -10.28 -36.68 -36.10
CA HIS A 490 -10.09 -37.31 -37.40
C HIS A 490 -10.00 -38.84 -37.23
N LYS A 491 -10.76 -39.59 -38.03
CA LYS A 491 -10.81 -41.05 -37.93
C LYS A 491 -9.45 -41.66 -38.20
N GLY A 492 -8.96 -42.50 -37.28
CA GLY A 492 -7.67 -43.17 -37.38
C GLY A 492 -6.44 -42.28 -37.08
N GLN A 493 -6.63 -41.08 -36.53
CA GLN A 493 -5.51 -40.28 -36.00
C GLN A 493 -4.83 -41.00 -34.83
N THR A 494 -3.50 -40.84 -34.69
CA THR A 494 -2.69 -41.42 -33.61
C THR A 494 -1.86 -40.37 -32.86
N ALA A 495 -2.21 -39.09 -32.99
CA ALA A 495 -1.50 -37.99 -32.34
C ALA A 495 -2.03 -37.77 -30.91
N VAL A 496 -3.35 -37.68 -30.78
CA VAL A 496 -4.04 -37.65 -29.47
C VAL A 496 -4.32 -39.09 -29.06
N ASN A 497 -3.84 -39.50 -27.88
CA ASN A 497 -3.98 -40.86 -27.37
C ASN A 497 -5.36 -41.11 -26.76
N ASN A 498 -6.39 -41.03 -27.60
CA ASN A 498 -7.76 -41.45 -27.30
C ASN A 498 -8.37 -42.16 -28.52
N THR A 499 -9.52 -42.80 -28.34
CA THR A 499 -10.28 -43.47 -29.41
C THR A 499 -11.59 -42.73 -29.72
N TYR A 500 -11.67 -41.44 -29.40
CA TYR A 500 -12.90 -40.67 -29.53
C TYR A 500 -13.09 -40.24 -31.00
N LEU A 501 -14.36 -40.07 -31.38
CA LEU A 501 -14.76 -39.45 -32.64
C LEU A 501 -15.21 -37.99 -32.42
N GLU A 502 -15.81 -37.73 -31.26
CA GLU A 502 -16.41 -36.44 -30.92
C GLU A 502 -16.50 -36.29 -29.39
N ASP A 503 -16.17 -35.12 -28.86
CA ASP A 503 -16.30 -34.75 -27.45
C ASP A 503 -17.07 -33.43 -27.32
N ARG A 504 -18.31 -33.52 -26.83
CA ARG A 504 -19.27 -32.41 -26.72
C ARG A 504 -19.47 -32.06 -25.25
N LYS A 505 -19.05 -30.86 -24.83
CA LYS A 505 -19.13 -30.39 -23.44
C LYS A 505 -19.86 -29.06 -23.32
N ALA A 506 -21.05 -29.07 -22.73
CA ALA A 506 -21.79 -27.87 -22.35
C ALA A 506 -21.64 -27.61 -20.85
N ASN A 507 -21.33 -26.39 -20.47
CA ASN A 507 -21.35 -25.93 -19.08
C ASN A 507 -22.24 -24.69 -18.95
N PHE A 508 -23.00 -24.63 -17.87
CA PHE A 508 -23.86 -23.51 -17.50
C PHE A 508 -23.66 -23.25 -16.02
N SER A 509 -23.50 -21.98 -15.62
CA SER A 509 -23.49 -21.62 -14.21
C SER A 509 -24.20 -20.30 -13.93
N ILE A 510 -24.72 -20.16 -12.72
CA ILE A 510 -25.41 -18.96 -12.26
C ILE A 510 -25.23 -18.77 -10.75
N PRO A 511 -24.65 -17.64 -10.30
CA PRO A 511 -24.67 -17.24 -8.90
C PRO A 511 -26.04 -16.63 -8.54
N PHE A 512 -26.48 -16.85 -7.32
CA PHE A 512 -27.67 -16.24 -6.76
C PHE A 512 -27.36 -15.65 -5.38
N ARG A 513 -27.84 -14.44 -5.12
CA ARG A 513 -27.54 -13.71 -3.87
C ARG A 513 -28.75 -12.90 -3.41
N THR A 514 -29.13 -13.12 -2.16
CA THR A 514 -30.09 -12.30 -1.41
C THR A 514 -29.39 -11.71 -0.19
N HIS A 515 -30.13 -11.02 0.70
CA HIS A 515 -29.54 -10.35 1.85
C HIS A 515 -28.84 -11.31 2.85
N ASN A 516 -29.44 -12.49 3.10
CA ASN A 516 -28.98 -13.45 4.11
C ASN A 516 -28.42 -14.77 3.53
N PHE A 517 -28.39 -14.91 2.20
CA PHE A 517 -28.06 -16.16 1.52
C PHE A 517 -27.32 -15.87 0.21
N SER A 518 -26.24 -16.59 -0.02
CA SER A 518 -25.51 -16.58 -1.29
C SER A 518 -25.19 -18.00 -1.71
N GLY A 519 -25.34 -18.29 -2.99
CA GLY A 519 -25.03 -19.59 -3.54
C GLY A 519 -24.83 -19.55 -5.05
N PHE A 520 -24.65 -20.74 -5.60
CA PHE A 520 -24.18 -20.95 -6.95
C PHE A 520 -24.71 -22.29 -7.47
N SER A 521 -25.27 -22.29 -8.67
CA SER A 521 -25.55 -23.52 -9.41
C SER A 521 -24.62 -23.63 -10.60
N MET A 522 -24.14 -24.84 -10.88
CA MET A 522 -23.43 -25.19 -12.11
C MET A 522 -23.95 -26.52 -12.64
N LEU A 523 -24.32 -26.55 -13.91
CA LEU A 523 -24.65 -27.76 -14.66
C LEU A 523 -23.58 -27.97 -15.74
N THR A 524 -22.97 -29.15 -15.75
CA THR A 524 -22.09 -29.60 -16.83
C THR A 524 -22.72 -30.85 -17.46
N LEU A 525 -22.82 -30.86 -18.78
CA LEU A 525 -23.20 -32.01 -19.58
C LEU A 525 -22.06 -32.30 -20.55
N GLU A 526 -21.64 -33.55 -20.63
CA GLU A 526 -20.52 -33.99 -21.47
C GLU A 526 -20.88 -35.30 -22.16
N GLN A 527 -20.70 -35.36 -23.48
CA GLN A 527 -21.02 -36.52 -24.29
C GLN A 527 -19.83 -36.83 -25.20
N ILE A 528 -19.25 -38.01 -25.01
CA ILE A 528 -18.13 -38.49 -25.80
C ILE A 528 -18.60 -39.68 -26.63
N VAL A 529 -18.35 -39.57 -27.93
CA VAL A 529 -18.75 -40.54 -28.96
C VAL A 529 -17.54 -41.39 -29.31
N LEU A 530 -17.65 -42.70 -29.10
CA LEU A 530 -16.66 -43.71 -29.51
C LEU A 530 -17.15 -44.40 -30.80
N PRO A 531 -16.29 -45.14 -31.53
CA PRO A 531 -16.68 -45.86 -32.75
C PRO A 531 -17.79 -46.92 -32.60
N VAL A 532 -18.09 -47.35 -31.37
CA VAL A 532 -19.02 -48.48 -31.08
C VAL A 532 -20.13 -48.09 -30.09
N THR A 533 -19.99 -46.99 -29.35
CA THR A 533 -20.90 -46.59 -28.27
C THR A 533 -20.74 -45.10 -27.95
N LYS A 534 -21.63 -44.52 -27.16
CA LYS A 534 -21.43 -43.19 -26.56
C LYS A 534 -21.59 -43.28 -25.04
N TYR A 535 -20.88 -42.42 -24.32
CA TYR A 535 -21.19 -42.13 -22.93
C TYR A 535 -21.62 -40.68 -22.77
N THR A 536 -22.50 -40.43 -21.82
CA THR A 536 -22.97 -39.08 -21.48
C THR A 536 -22.94 -38.94 -19.98
N THR A 537 -22.14 -38.00 -19.50
CA THR A 537 -22.06 -37.62 -18.09
C THR A 537 -22.81 -36.31 -17.86
N GLY A 538 -23.43 -36.21 -16.70
CA GLY A 538 -24.08 -35.00 -16.23
C GLY A 538 -23.69 -34.72 -14.80
N GLN A 539 -23.27 -33.49 -14.50
CA GLN A 539 -22.93 -33.06 -13.16
C GLN A 539 -23.70 -31.79 -12.82
N TRP A 540 -24.48 -31.81 -11.74
CA TRP A 540 -25.20 -30.66 -11.24
C TRP A 540 -24.75 -30.33 -9.81
N LEU A 541 -24.15 -29.16 -9.67
CA LEU A 541 -23.67 -28.59 -8.41
C LEU A 541 -24.68 -27.53 -7.93
N LEU A 542 -25.02 -27.59 -6.64
CA LEU A 542 -25.79 -26.60 -5.90
C LEU A 542 -25.08 -26.29 -4.58
N SER A 543 -24.38 -25.17 -4.53
CA SER A 543 -23.68 -24.68 -3.33
C SER A 543 -24.42 -23.47 -2.74
N GLY A 544 -24.48 -23.36 -1.42
CA GLY A 544 -25.17 -22.27 -0.73
C GLY A 544 -24.71 -22.08 0.72
N THR A 545 -24.39 -20.84 1.07
CA THR A 545 -23.97 -20.43 2.42
C THR A 545 -25.08 -19.70 3.16
N PHE A 546 -25.38 -20.13 4.39
CA PHE A 546 -26.36 -19.51 5.28
C PHE A 546 -25.77 -19.41 6.70
N GLY A 547 -25.48 -18.18 7.15
CA GLY A 547 -24.84 -17.93 8.44
C GLY A 547 -23.50 -18.66 8.60
N ASN A 548 -23.41 -19.55 9.60
CA ASN A 548 -22.20 -20.35 9.87
C ASN A 548 -22.16 -21.69 9.11
N PHE A 549 -23.14 -21.96 8.24
CA PHE A 549 -23.25 -23.19 7.47
C PHE A 549 -22.93 -22.94 5.99
N ASN A 550 -22.22 -23.89 5.38
CA ASN A 550 -22.06 -24.02 3.95
C ASN A 550 -22.58 -25.39 3.52
N THR A 551 -23.56 -25.42 2.63
CA THR A 551 -24.20 -26.64 2.12
C THR A 551 -23.89 -26.79 0.65
N ASN A 552 -23.57 -28.00 0.22
CA ASN A 552 -23.36 -28.35 -1.18
C ASN A 552 -24.11 -29.63 -1.53
N VAL A 553 -24.70 -29.69 -2.72
CA VAL A 553 -25.23 -30.91 -3.33
C VAL A 553 -24.57 -31.07 -4.68
N ASN A 554 -23.92 -32.20 -4.92
CA ASN A 554 -23.34 -32.55 -6.20
C ASN A 554 -24.00 -33.82 -6.73
N THR A 555 -24.95 -33.67 -7.64
CA THR A 555 -25.56 -34.78 -8.37
C THR A 555 -24.66 -35.15 -9.56
N TYR A 556 -24.34 -36.42 -9.71
CA TYR A 556 -23.59 -36.96 -10.85
C TYR A 556 -24.38 -38.09 -11.51
N ALA A 557 -24.48 -38.05 -12.83
CA ALA A 557 -25.09 -39.05 -13.68
C ALA A 557 -24.08 -39.56 -14.72
N LEU A 558 -24.06 -40.88 -14.93
CA LEU A 558 -23.36 -41.55 -16.02
C LEU A 558 -24.37 -42.41 -16.78
N VAL A 559 -24.57 -42.09 -18.06
CA VAL A 559 -25.39 -42.84 -19.01
C VAL A 559 -24.45 -43.48 -20.04
N THR A 560 -24.62 -44.78 -20.30
CA THR A 560 -23.89 -45.51 -21.35
C THR A 560 -24.88 -46.38 -22.10
N ASP A 561 -24.72 -46.52 -23.42
CA ASP A 561 -25.63 -47.35 -24.21
C ASP A 561 -25.58 -48.82 -23.74
N GLY A 562 -26.74 -49.41 -23.48
CA GLY A 562 -26.90 -50.81 -23.05
C GLY A 562 -26.92 -51.06 -21.54
N ASN A 563 -26.59 -50.08 -20.70
CA ASN A 563 -26.63 -50.21 -19.23
C ASN A 563 -27.71 -49.32 -18.59
N SER A 564 -28.17 -49.71 -17.39
CA SER A 564 -28.91 -48.80 -16.51
C SER A 564 -28.07 -47.55 -16.18
N PRO A 565 -28.64 -46.33 -16.20
CA PRO A 565 -27.94 -45.14 -15.74
C PRO A 565 -27.47 -45.28 -14.29
N TYR A 566 -26.25 -44.83 -14.02
CA TYR A 566 -25.73 -44.69 -12.66
C TYR A 566 -25.91 -43.23 -12.24
N VAL A 567 -26.73 -42.95 -11.23
CA VAL A 567 -27.00 -41.57 -10.80
C VAL A 567 -26.92 -41.47 -9.29
N ASN A 568 -26.05 -40.59 -8.79
CA ASN A 568 -25.89 -40.34 -7.37
C ASN A 568 -26.00 -38.84 -7.03
N SER A 569 -26.22 -38.54 -5.75
CA SER A 569 -26.06 -37.21 -5.17
C SER A 569 -25.18 -37.30 -3.93
N THR A 570 -24.11 -36.52 -3.92
CA THR A 570 -23.29 -36.26 -2.73
C THR A 570 -23.77 -34.99 -2.06
N PHE A 571 -24.36 -35.13 -0.88
CA PHE A 571 -24.77 -34.04 0.00
C PHE A 571 -23.64 -33.76 0.99
N THR A 572 -23.27 -32.49 1.15
CA THR A 572 -22.23 -32.03 2.08
C THR A 572 -22.74 -30.84 2.88
N VAL A 573 -22.58 -30.86 4.20
CA VAL A 573 -22.88 -29.73 5.11
C VAL A 573 -21.65 -29.47 5.98
N ALA A 574 -21.08 -28.27 5.85
CA ALA A 574 -19.94 -27.82 6.65
C ALA A 574 -20.37 -26.70 7.61
N ALA A 575 -20.19 -26.92 8.91
CA ALA A 575 -20.58 -26.01 9.98
C ALA A 575 -19.35 -25.44 10.71
N ARG A 576 -19.27 -24.11 10.82
CA ARG A 576 -18.25 -23.43 11.65
C ARG A 576 -18.71 -23.40 13.11
N LEU A 577 -18.08 -24.23 13.93
CA LEU A 577 -18.34 -24.36 15.36
C LEU A 577 -17.42 -23.44 16.19
N PRO A 578 -17.80 -23.08 17.43
CA PRO A 578 -16.98 -22.25 18.32
C PRO A 578 -15.57 -22.77 18.55
N LYS A 579 -14.65 -21.88 18.95
CA LYS A 579 -13.23 -22.17 19.19
C LYS A 579 -12.47 -22.64 17.93
N ASN A 580 -12.83 -22.16 16.74
CA ASN A 580 -12.20 -22.47 15.44
C ASN A 580 -12.21 -23.98 15.12
N ILE A 581 -13.39 -24.58 15.19
CA ILE A 581 -13.64 -25.96 14.75
C ILE A 581 -14.52 -25.91 13.49
N LEU A 582 -14.18 -26.70 12.49
CA LEU A 582 -15.03 -26.99 11.34
C LEU A 582 -15.50 -28.44 11.47
N LEU A 583 -16.81 -28.66 11.34
CA LEU A 583 -17.42 -29.98 11.21
C LEU A 583 -17.96 -30.10 9.77
N THR A 584 -17.49 -31.08 9.02
CA THR A 584 -18.03 -31.42 7.69
C THR A 584 -18.73 -32.77 7.77
N GLN A 585 -20.02 -32.80 7.43
CA GLN A 585 -20.77 -34.02 7.22
C GLN A 585 -21.00 -34.22 5.72
N GLN A 586 -20.79 -35.43 5.22
CA GLN A 586 -21.02 -35.85 3.85
C GLN A 586 -21.82 -37.16 3.82
N MET A 587 -22.68 -37.28 2.80
CA MET A 587 -23.48 -38.47 2.50
C MET A 587 -23.66 -38.60 0.99
N GLN A 588 -23.38 -39.77 0.44
CA GLN A 588 -23.60 -40.09 -0.98
C GLN A 588 -24.73 -41.10 -1.11
N TYR A 589 -25.75 -40.80 -1.91
CA TYR A 589 -26.89 -41.67 -2.19
C TYR A 589 -27.00 -41.95 -3.69
N GLU A 590 -27.29 -43.20 -4.08
CA GLU A 590 -27.44 -43.62 -5.47
C GLU A 590 -28.89 -44.05 -5.73
N TYR A 591 -29.50 -43.50 -6.77
CA TYR A 591 -30.95 -43.49 -6.96
C TYR A 591 -31.51 -44.76 -7.61
N PHE A 592 -30.75 -45.46 -8.45
CA PHE A 592 -31.22 -46.66 -9.15
C PHE A 592 -31.15 -47.91 -8.27
N SER A 593 -30.04 -48.09 -7.54
CA SER A 593 -29.90 -49.11 -6.48
C SER A 593 -30.58 -48.71 -5.17
N LYS A 594 -31.03 -47.45 -5.05
CA LYS A 594 -31.76 -46.87 -3.92
C LYS A 594 -31.01 -46.92 -2.57
N GLN A 595 -29.68 -46.94 -2.61
CA GLN A 595 -28.82 -47.19 -1.44
C GLN A 595 -27.93 -46.00 -1.10
N VAL A 596 -27.54 -45.91 0.18
CA VAL A 596 -26.46 -45.03 0.63
C VAL A 596 -25.13 -45.67 0.21
N VAL A 597 -24.33 -44.95 -0.56
CA VAL A 597 -23.00 -45.41 -1.01
C VAL A 597 -21.95 -45.13 0.07
N GLU A 598 -21.96 -43.91 0.62
CA GLU A 598 -20.95 -43.45 1.58
C GLU A 598 -21.56 -42.51 2.62
N VAL A 599 -21.06 -42.58 3.86
CA VAL A 599 -21.22 -41.53 4.88
C VAL A 599 -19.86 -41.16 5.44
N LYS A 600 -19.57 -39.86 5.54
CA LYS A 600 -18.27 -39.33 5.99
C LYS A 600 -18.45 -38.14 6.93
N THR A 601 -17.69 -38.10 8.01
CA THR A 601 -17.72 -37.05 9.04
C THR A 601 -16.29 -36.61 9.35
N GLU A 602 -15.97 -35.34 9.12
CA GLU A 602 -14.66 -34.72 9.37
C GLU A 602 -14.79 -33.66 10.48
N PHE A 603 -13.88 -33.70 11.45
CA PHE A 603 -13.65 -32.65 12.43
C PHE A 603 -12.27 -32.03 12.21
N LYS A 604 -12.23 -30.75 11.81
CA LYS A 604 -10.99 -30.00 11.61
C LYS A 604 -10.85 -28.88 12.62
N LYS A 605 -9.78 -28.95 13.42
CA LYS A 605 -9.43 -28.00 14.47
C LYS A 605 -8.28 -27.11 14.03
N ILE A 606 -8.53 -25.80 13.90
CA ILE A 606 -7.46 -24.83 13.66
C ILE A 606 -6.75 -24.54 15.00
N LEU A 607 -5.42 -24.68 15.02
CA LEU A 607 -4.58 -24.34 16.16
C LEU A 607 -4.28 -22.83 16.15
N ARG A 608 -4.02 -22.21 17.31
CA ARG A 608 -3.69 -20.77 17.35
C ARG A 608 -2.33 -20.54 16.66
N GLY A 609 -2.36 -19.80 15.54
CA GLY A 609 -1.18 -19.39 14.78
C GLY A 609 -0.79 -20.37 13.67
N ASN A 610 -0.28 -21.54 14.03
CA ASN A 610 0.67 -22.27 13.19
C ASN A 610 0.29 -23.73 12.86
N GLY A 611 -0.98 -24.09 12.73
CA GLY A 611 -1.35 -25.44 12.27
C GLY A 611 -2.82 -25.80 12.35
N TYR A 612 -3.12 -27.05 11.97
CA TYR A 612 -4.43 -27.68 12.18
C TYR A 612 -4.28 -29.17 12.51
N ILE A 613 -5.31 -29.70 13.15
CA ILE A 613 -5.55 -31.15 13.31
C ILE A 613 -6.83 -31.47 12.54
N ASP A 614 -6.83 -32.56 11.77
CA ASP A 614 -8.02 -33.15 11.13
C ASP A 614 -8.24 -34.56 11.64
N VAL A 615 -9.51 -34.95 11.80
CA VAL A 615 -9.91 -36.33 12.07
C VAL A 615 -11.14 -36.62 11.22
N PHE A 616 -11.15 -37.69 10.45
CA PHE A 616 -12.35 -38.14 9.77
C PHE A 616 -12.66 -39.62 9.96
N TYR A 617 -13.95 -39.93 9.98
CA TYR A 617 -14.50 -41.27 9.85
C TYR A 617 -15.31 -41.33 8.56
N GLU A 618 -15.12 -42.39 7.78
CA GLU A 618 -15.74 -42.60 6.48
C GLU A 618 -16.13 -44.08 6.35
N ARG A 619 -17.35 -44.32 5.90
CA ARG A 619 -17.90 -45.67 5.71
C ARG A 619 -18.54 -45.74 4.33
N ASN A 620 -17.93 -46.51 3.43
CA ASN A 620 -18.51 -46.87 2.16
C ASN A 620 -19.25 -48.21 2.32
N PHE A 621 -20.57 -48.18 2.11
CA PHE A 621 -21.45 -49.32 2.30
C PHE A 621 -21.44 -50.26 1.09
N THR A 622 -21.27 -49.72 -0.12
CA THR A 622 -21.21 -50.49 -1.37
C THR A 622 -19.93 -51.34 -1.47
N SER A 623 -18.78 -50.82 -1.05
CA SER A 623 -17.50 -51.57 -1.02
C SER A 623 -17.18 -52.22 0.32
N ASN A 624 -18.02 -52.00 1.36
CA ASN A 624 -17.79 -52.43 2.73
C ASN A 624 -16.46 -51.94 3.34
N ILE A 625 -15.97 -50.77 2.91
CA ILE A 625 -14.73 -50.16 3.39
C ILE A 625 -15.03 -49.14 4.51
N THR A 626 -14.28 -49.21 5.59
CA THR A 626 -14.24 -48.21 6.67
C THR A 626 -12.87 -47.56 6.70
N ASN A 627 -12.84 -46.25 6.49
CA ASN A 627 -11.64 -45.42 6.53
C ASN A 627 -11.69 -44.49 7.77
N ILE A 628 -10.60 -44.45 8.54
CA ILE A 628 -10.46 -43.56 9.70
C ILE A 628 -9.11 -42.86 9.59
N GLN A 629 -9.09 -41.53 9.58
CA GLN A 629 -7.88 -40.72 9.52
C GLN A 629 -7.75 -39.82 10.75
N ALA A 630 -6.52 -39.64 11.23
CA ALA A 630 -6.12 -38.52 12.08
C ALA A 630 -4.86 -37.87 11.53
N GLY A 631 -4.95 -36.60 11.16
CA GLY A 631 -3.87 -35.76 10.61
C GLY A 631 -3.49 -34.60 11.52
N LEU A 632 -2.20 -34.27 11.54
CA LEU A 632 -1.63 -33.05 12.12
C LEU A 632 -0.77 -32.37 11.06
N THR A 633 -1.03 -31.09 10.79
CA THR A 633 -0.15 -30.23 9.99
C THR A 633 0.28 -29.03 10.80
N TYR A 634 1.59 -28.81 10.91
CA TYR A 634 2.18 -27.69 11.65
C TYR A 634 3.17 -26.89 10.79
N TYR A 635 3.14 -25.57 10.93
CA TYR A 635 3.94 -24.61 10.18
C TYR A 635 4.97 -23.99 11.13
N PHE A 636 6.14 -24.62 11.27
CA PHE A 636 7.29 -23.99 11.94
C PHE A 636 7.79 -22.79 11.11
N SER A 637 8.65 -21.95 11.69
CA SER A 637 9.28 -20.87 10.92
C SER A 637 10.11 -21.41 9.75
N PHE A 638 10.83 -22.52 9.97
CA PHE A 638 11.80 -23.10 9.04
C PHE A 638 11.22 -24.18 8.12
N ALA A 639 10.11 -24.84 8.47
CA ALA A 639 9.52 -25.95 7.72
C ALA A 639 8.01 -26.10 7.97
N GLN A 640 7.30 -26.67 6.99
CA GLN A 640 6.00 -27.30 7.21
C GLN A 640 6.23 -28.79 7.51
N MET A 641 5.54 -29.33 8.52
CA MET A 641 5.56 -30.75 8.85
C MET A 641 4.14 -31.32 8.93
N GLY A 642 3.95 -32.50 8.37
CA GLY A 642 2.71 -33.27 8.40
C GLY A 642 2.92 -34.65 9.01
N SER A 643 1.92 -35.14 9.75
CA SER A 643 1.89 -36.50 10.30
C SER A 643 0.46 -37.00 10.28
N THR A 644 0.19 -38.06 9.53
CA THR A 644 -1.15 -38.60 9.30
C THR A 644 -1.17 -40.11 9.54
N VAL A 645 -2.10 -40.57 10.36
CA VAL A 645 -2.41 -42.00 10.54
C VAL A 645 -3.75 -42.28 9.85
N THR A 646 -3.77 -43.22 8.92
CA THR A 646 -4.99 -43.65 8.22
C THR A 646 -5.18 -45.15 8.34
N LYS A 647 -6.32 -45.58 8.89
CA LYS A 647 -6.75 -46.98 8.95
C LYS A 647 -7.81 -47.22 7.89
N SER A 648 -7.52 -48.09 6.92
CA SER A 648 -8.48 -48.58 5.92
C SER A 648 -8.74 -50.07 6.15
N ASN A 649 -9.92 -50.39 6.67
CA ASN A 649 -10.27 -51.72 7.19
C ASN A 649 -9.18 -52.28 8.14
N ASN A 650 -8.33 -53.19 7.65
CA ASN A 650 -7.25 -53.83 8.42
C ASN A 650 -5.85 -53.29 8.08
N VAL A 651 -5.72 -52.42 7.07
CA VAL A 651 -4.48 -51.70 6.76
C VAL A 651 -4.40 -50.48 7.65
N VAL A 652 -3.26 -50.25 8.27
CA VAL A 652 -2.90 -48.98 8.94
C VAL A 652 -1.69 -48.44 8.23
N SER A 653 -1.85 -47.25 7.66
CA SER A 653 -0.82 -46.48 6.98
C SER A 653 -0.42 -45.30 7.86
N TYR A 654 0.88 -45.10 8.03
CA TYR A 654 1.45 -43.91 8.65
C TYR A 654 2.22 -43.11 7.61
N ILE A 655 1.84 -41.85 7.45
CA ILE A 655 2.43 -40.92 6.50
C ILE A 655 3.07 -39.79 7.29
N GLN A 656 4.37 -39.56 7.09
CA GLN A 656 5.05 -38.34 7.55
C GLN A 656 5.44 -37.49 6.35
N SER A 657 5.39 -36.18 6.51
CA SER A 657 5.91 -35.25 5.52
C SER A 657 6.66 -34.09 6.17
N VAL A 658 7.70 -33.62 5.50
CA VAL A 658 8.40 -32.37 5.82
C VAL A 658 8.69 -31.64 4.51
N SER A 659 8.50 -30.33 4.50
CA SER A 659 8.86 -29.47 3.38
C SER A 659 9.30 -28.09 3.83
N GLY A 660 10.15 -27.45 3.04
CA GLY A 660 10.66 -26.11 3.30
C GLY A 660 11.69 -25.69 2.27
N SER A 661 12.42 -24.63 2.59
CA SER A 661 13.41 -24.04 1.70
C SER A 661 14.51 -23.34 2.47
N LEU A 662 15.70 -23.30 1.88
CA LEU A 662 16.83 -22.47 2.28
C LEU A 662 17.00 -21.35 1.24
N ILE A 663 16.96 -20.10 1.71
CA ILE A 663 17.50 -18.96 0.98
C ILE A 663 18.94 -18.74 1.46
N HIS A 664 19.88 -18.65 0.51
CA HIS A 664 21.29 -18.39 0.73
C HIS A 664 21.75 -17.21 -0.15
N ASP A 665 22.54 -16.31 0.40
CA ASP A 665 23.40 -15.43 -0.38
C ASP A 665 24.72 -15.20 0.35
N SER A 666 25.82 -15.46 -0.35
CA SER A 666 27.18 -15.29 0.15
C SER A 666 27.60 -13.83 0.28
N LYS A 667 26.99 -12.90 -0.48
CA LYS A 667 27.37 -11.47 -0.48
C LYS A 667 26.79 -10.68 0.69
N SER A 668 25.52 -10.90 1.01
CA SER A 668 24.83 -10.31 2.18
C SER A 668 24.98 -11.17 3.45
N HIS A 669 25.58 -12.35 3.33
CA HIS A 669 25.61 -13.42 4.33
C HIS A 669 24.21 -13.87 4.79
N TYR A 670 23.17 -13.58 4.01
CA TYR A 670 21.80 -13.95 4.34
C TYR A 670 21.58 -15.46 4.19
N ASN A 671 21.24 -16.11 5.30
CA ASN A 671 20.91 -17.52 5.34
C ASN A 671 19.58 -17.65 6.10
N ASN A 672 18.56 -18.21 5.47
CA ASN A 672 17.22 -18.30 6.07
C ASN A 672 16.45 -19.54 5.63
N PHE A 673 16.15 -20.43 6.57
CA PHE A 673 15.21 -21.53 6.36
C PHE A 673 13.77 -21.04 6.52
N ASN A 674 12.88 -21.44 5.61
CA ASN A 674 11.48 -21.05 5.65
C ASN A 674 10.51 -22.14 5.14
N ASN A 675 9.26 -22.08 5.57
CA ASN A 675 8.21 -23.08 5.30
C ASN A 675 7.52 -22.97 3.92
N ARG A 676 8.24 -22.53 2.88
CA ARG A 676 7.71 -22.26 1.53
C ARG A 676 8.76 -22.59 0.48
N THR A 677 8.36 -22.90 -0.75
CA THR A 677 9.28 -22.98 -1.90
C THR A 677 9.83 -21.59 -2.27
N ASN A 678 11.09 -21.48 -2.69
CA ASN A 678 11.73 -20.25 -3.17
C ASN A 678 12.58 -20.45 -4.44
N VAL A 679 12.75 -21.68 -4.95
CA VAL A 679 13.37 -21.89 -6.28
C VAL A 679 12.53 -21.18 -7.36
N GLY A 680 13.20 -20.51 -8.29
CA GLY A 680 12.59 -19.62 -9.29
C GLY A 680 12.11 -18.25 -8.76
N LYS A 681 12.28 -17.95 -7.47
CA LYS A 681 11.93 -16.64 -6.86
C LYS A 681 13.17 -15.78 -6.61
N GLY A 682 12.94 -14.48 -6.44
CA GLY A 682 13.96 -13.55 -5.94
C GLY A 682 13.69 -13.06 -4.52
N ALA A 683 14.67 -12.34 -3.96
CA ALA A 683 14.52 -11.58 -2.73
C ALA A 683 15.26 -10.23 -2.84
N VAL A 684 14.85 -9.25 -2.04
CA VAL A 684 15.54 -7.95 -1.89
C VAL A 684 15.89 -7.74 -0.42
N ILE A 685 17.09 -7.23 -0.14
CA ILE A 685 17.50 -6.78 1.20
C ILE A 685 17.82 -5.30 1.11
N LEU A 686 17.03 -4.49 1.81
CA LEU A 686 17.33 -3.07 1.99
C LEU A 686 18.25 -2.92 3.21
N VAL A 687 19.33 -2.16 3.03
CA VAL A 687 20.31 -1.80 4.06
C VAL A 687 20.24 -0.29 4.27
N PRO A 688 19.34 0.22 5.13
CA PRO A 688 19.33 1.61 5.53
C PRO A 688 20.59 1.97 6.32
N PHE A 689 21.23 3.10 5.99
CA PHE A 689 22.43 3.59 6.66
C PHE A 689 22.46 5.12 6.73
N LEU A 690 23.15 5.67 7.72
CA LEU A 690 23.42 7.11 7.77
C LEU A 690 24.50 7.46 6.75
N ASP A 691 24.10 8.15 5.69
CA ASP A 691 24.97 8.83 4.74
C ASP A 691 25.49 10.10 5.42
N LEU A 692 26.60 9.95 6.15
CA LEU A 692 27.15 10.96 7.05
C LEU A 692 27.97 12.02 6.30
N ASN A 693 28.21 11.87 5.00
CA ASN A 693 28.92 12.88 4.18
C ASN A 693 28.12 13.35 2.94
N GLY A 694 26.92 12.81 2.70
CA GLY A 694 26.04 13.19 1.61
C GLY A 694 26.40 12.58 0.25
N ASN A 695 27.34 11.63 0.18
CA ASN A 695 27.84 11.06 -1.06
C ASN A 695 26.90 9.98 -1.67
N GLY A 696 25.93 9.48 -0.89
CA GLY A 696 24.93 8.52 -1.34
C GLY A 696 25.41 7.07 -1.51
N ARG A 697 26.56 6.72 -0.93
CA ARG A 697 27.14 5.37 -0.83
C ARG A 697 27.55 5.12 0.61
N ARG A 698 27.64 3.84 1.01
CA ARG A 698 27.96 3.50 2.39
C ARG A 698 29.46 3.39 2.63
N ASP A 699 30.00 4.33 3.39
CA ASP A 699 31.42 4.38 3.73
C ASP A 699 31.76 3.56 4.99
N ALA A 700 33.06 3.28 5.16
CA ALA A 700 33.58 2.65 6.36
C ALA A 700 33.32 3.54 7.60
N GLY A 701 32.72 2.95 8.64
CA GLY A 701 32.28 3.64 9.85
C GLY A 701 30.81 4.08 9.85
N GLU A 702 30.09 3.99 8.73
CA GLU A 702 28.70 4.44 8.67
C GLU A 702 27.70 3.40 9.24
N PRO A 703 26.93 3.78 10.28
CA PRO A 703 26.02 2.88 10.96
C PRO A 703 24.76 2.60 10.12
N LYS A 704 24.18 1.43 10.32
CA LYS A 704 22.85 1.12 9.79
C LYS A 704 21.74 1.71 10.67
N VAL A 705 20.54 1.89 10.12
CA VAL A 705 19.46 2.69 10.74
C VAL A 705 18.17 1.87 10.91
N PRO A 706 17.60 1.76 12.13
CA PRO A 706 16.30 1.15 12.35
C PRO A 706 15.14 2.06 11.91
N GLY A 707 13.90 1.57 11.97
CA GLY A 707 12.71 2.42 11.89
C GLY A 707 12.24 2.84 10.49
N LEU A 708 13.07 2.71 9.45
CA LEU A 708 12.66 2.96 8.06
C LEU A 708 11.40 2.16 7.69
N ALA A 709 10.31 2.84 7.35
CA ALA A 709 9.07 2.20 6.93
C ALA A 709 9.08 1.94 5.43
N VAL A 710 8.47 0.82 5.00
CA VAL A 710 8.57 0.34 3.62
C VAL A 710 7.24 -0.26 3.16
N ARG A 711 6.81 0.10 1.96
CA ARG A 711 5.64 -0.46 1.26
C ARG A 711 6.11 -1.09 -0.05
N VAL A 712 5.53 -2.23 -0.41
CA VAL A 712 5.93 -3.02 -1.60
C VAL A 712 4.71 -3.51 -2.35
N ASN A 713 4.82 -3.65 -3.67
CA ASN A 713 3.76 -4.18 -4.53
C ASN A 713 3.78 -5.72 -4.69
N GLY A 714 4.49 -6.44 -3.81
CA GLY A 714 4.57 -7.91 -3.82
C GLY A 714 5.46 -8.48 -2.71
N GLY A 715 5.50 -9.80 -2.59
CA GLY A 715 6.36 -10.52 -1.64
C GLY A 715 5.97 -10.37 -0.16
N ARG A 716 6.95 -10.54 0.73
CA ARG A 716 6.82 -10.48 2.19
C ARG A 716 7.92 -9.64 2.82
N VAL A 717 7.53 -8.52 3.45
CA VAL A 717 8.44 -7.68 4.24
C VAL A 717 8.65 -8.30 5.62
N ALA A 718 9.91 -8.48 6.01
CA ALA A 718 10.35 -8.83 7.35
C ALA A 718 11.48 -7.88 7.78
N GLN A 719 11.24 -7.07 8.81
CA GLN A 719 12.26 -6.22 9.42
C GLN A 719 13.03 -7.01 10.49
N SER A 720 14.31 -6.70 10.67
CA SER A 720 15.22 -7.42 11.57
C SER A 720 15.87 -6.47 12.57
N ASP A 721 15.33 -6.42 13.80
CA ASP A 721 15.81 -5.56 14.89
C ASP A 721 17.29 -5.75 15.24
N LYS A 722 17.88 -6.91 14.90
CA LYS A 722 19.27 -7.28 15.23
C LYS A 722 20.32 -6.68 14.29
N ASP A 723 19.97 -6.48 13.02
CA ASP A 723 20.90 -6.01 11.99
C ASP A 723 20.34 -4.83 11.18
N THR A 724 19.15 -4.33 11.56
CA THR A 724 18.37 -3.24 10.95
C THR A 724 18.05 -3.43 9.47
N THR A 725 18.21 -4.65 8.93
CA THR A 725 17.88 -4.92 7.53
C THR A 725 16.39 -5.12 7.33
N ILE A 726 15.90 -4.73 6.14
CA ILE A 726 14.52 -4.96 5.72
C ILE A 726 14.56 -5.95 4.58
N ARG A 727 14.05 -7.15 4.83
CA ARG A 727 14.15 -8.30 3.94
C ARG A 727 12.80 -8.50 3.26
N ILE A 728 12.80 -8.58 1.94
CA ILE A 728 11.60 -8.72 1.10
C ILE A 728 11.75 -10.04 0.34
N THR A 729 11.13 -11.11 0.82
CA THR A 729 11.18 -12.45 0.21
C THR A 729 9.87 -12.76 -0.53
N ASP A 730 9.71 -13.99 -1.07
CA ASP A 730 8.52 -14.38 -1.85
C ASP A 730 8.27 -13.50 -3.10
N LEU A 731 9.31 -12.90 -3.70
CA LEU A 731 9.16 -12.06 -4.90
C LEU A 731 9.18 -12.89 -6.18
N GLU A 732 8.19 -12.66 -7.05
CA GLU A 732 8.14 -13.17 -8.41
C GLU A 732 9.36 -12.68 -9.20
N ALA A 733 10.00 -13.56 -9.98
CA ALA A 733 11.17 -13.20 -10.79
C ALA A 733 10.78 -12.49 -12.09
N TYR A 734 11.73 -11.77 -12.68
CA TYR A 734 11.60 -11.04 -13.95
C TYR A 734 10.51 -9.93 -14.01
N VAL A 735 9.81 -9.65 -12.91
CA VAL A 735 8.97 -8.46 -12.73
C VAL A 735 9.75 -7.32 -12.06
N ASN A 736 9.28 -6.09 -12.25
CA ASN A 736 9.74 -4.93 -11.48
C ASN A 736 8.92 -4.79 -10.20
N CYS A 737 9.57 -5.00 -9.05
CA CYS A 737 9.01 -4.67 -7.74
C CYS A 737 9.13 -3.16 -7.50
N ILE A 738 8.05 -2.53 -7.07
CA ILE A 738 8.02 -1.14 -6.63
C ILE A 738 8.13 -1.11 -5.11
N ILE A 739 9.12 -0.38 -4.62
CA ILE A 739 9.41 -0.21 -3.20
C ILE A 739 9.25 1.29 -2.89
N GLU A 740 8.21 1.64 -2.14
CA GLU A 740 7.97 2.99 -1.61
C GLU A 740 8.56 3.05 -0.18
N LEU A 741 9.46 4.00 0.08
CA LEU A 741 10.14 4.20 1.36
C LEU A 741 9.55 5.41 2.11
N ASP A 742 9.34 5.26 3.42
CA ASP A 742 8.75 6.27 4.29
C ASP A 742 9.65 6.52 5.52
N ALA A 743 9.98 7.79 5.73
CA ALA A 743 10.83 8.27 6.81
C ALA A 743 10.08 8.45 8.15
N SER A 744 8.75 8.29 8.17
CA SER A 744 7.90 8.53 9.34
C SER A 744 8.25 7.72 10.60
N GLY A 745 9.02 6.64 10.47
CA GLY A 745 9.51 5.81 11.59
C GLY A 745 10.98 6.05 11.98
N LEU A 746 11.67 7.05 11.41
CA LEU A 746 13.05 7.39 11.78
C LEU A 746 13.13 8.19 13.09
N ASP A 747 14.17 7.96 13.90
CA ASP A 747 14.30 8.54 15.25
C ASP A 747 14.63 10.05 15.28
N ARG A 748 15.02 10.66 14.15
CA ARG A 748 15.49 12.06 14.06
C ARG A 748 14.90 12.79 12.85
N VAL A 749 14.47 14.04 13.04
CA VAL A 749 13.96 14.92 11.95
C VAL A 749 15.06 15.32 10.94
N ALA A 750 16.31 15.38 11.40
CA ALA A 750 17.51 15.59 10.58
C ALA A 750 17.80 14.44 9.60
N TRP A 751 17.21 13.25 9.78
CA TRP A 751 17.43 12.08 8.93
C TRP A 751 16.40 12.04 7.80
N GLN A 752 16.81 12.28 6.56
CA GLN A 752 15.87 12.36 5.44
C GLN A 752 16.27 11.48 4.24
N LEU A 753 15.24 10.97 3.56
CA LEU A 753 15.36 10.16 2.35
C LEU A 753 15.41 11.06 1.10
N ARG A 754 16.59 11.14 0.46
CA ARG A 754 16.75 11.83 -0.84
C ARG A 754 16.06 11.12 -2.02
N LYS A 755 15.69 9.85 -1.84
CA LYS A 755 15.03 8.97 -2.80
C LYS A 755 14.02 8.10 -2.06
N LYS A 756 12.76 8.11 -2.49
CA LYS A 756 11.66 7.41 -1.82
C LYS A 756 11.09 6.26 -2.65
N ASN A 757 11.13 6.35 -3.98
CA ASN A 757 10.52 5.38 -4.89
C ASN A 757 11.59 4.60 -5.65
N TYR A 758 11.67 3.29 -5.45
CA TYR A 758 12.60 2.40 -6.15
C TYR A 758 11.83 1.42 -7.04
N SER A 759 12.26 1.28 -8.30
CA SER A 759 11.82 0.21 -9.20
C SER A 759 12.95 -0.80 -9.32
N VAL A 760 12.71 -2.04 -8.88
CA VAL A 760 13.73 -3.09 -8.75
C VAL A 760 13.35 -4.27 -9.61
N ALA A 761 14.11 -4.53 -10.66
CA ALA A 761 13.97 -5.73 -11.46
C ALA A 761 14.39 -6.94 -10.61
N ILE A 762 13.46 -7.89 -10.38
CA ILE A 762 13.72 -9.05 -9.54
C ILE A 762 14.43 -10.12 -10.38
N ASP A 763 15.59 -10.55 -9.90
CA ASP A 763 16.34 -11.66 -10.48
C ASP A 763 15.92 -12.99 -9.83
N PRO A 764 15.77 -14.07 -10.61
CA PRO A 764 15.48 -15.40 -10.07
C PRO A 764 16.67 -15.96 -9.30
N ASN A 765 16.38 -16.77 -8.29
CA ASN A 765 17.37 -17.46 -7.45
C ASN A 765 18.45 -16.54 -6.85
N LEU A 766 18.11 -15.27 -6.61
CA LEU A 766 19.06 -14.22 -6.24
C LEU A 766 18.51 -13.32 -5.12
N VAL A 767 19.41 -12.93 -4.21
CA VAL A 767 19.13 -11.97 -3.14
C VAL A 767 19.79 -10.63 -3.51
N LYS A 768 18.99 -9.64 -3.89
CA LYS A 768 19.47 -8.32 -4.32
C LYS A 768 19.59 -7.38 -3.13
N THR A 769 20.83 -7.07 -2.73
CA THR A 769 21.09 -6.06 -1.70
C THR A 769 21.01 -4.65 -2.30
N ILE A 770 20.30 -3.74 -1.64
CA ILE A 770 20.17 -2.33 -2.00
C ILE A 770 20.50 -1.51 -0.75
N GLU A 771 21.53 -0.68 -0.84
CA GLU A 771 21.86 0.27 0.23
C GLU A 771 20.97 1.51 0.09
N VAL A 772 20.39 1.96 1.21
CA VAL A 772 19.46 3.09 1.25
C VAL A 772 20.11 4.22 2.04
N PRO A 773 20.65 5.27 1.37
CA PRO A 773 21.26 6.40 2.05
C PRO A 773 20.19 7.25 2.72
N ILE A 774 20.31 7.38 4.04
CA ILE A 774 19.56 8.33 4.86
C ILE A 774 20.55 9.46 5.16
N SER A 775 20.41 10.59 4.45
CA SER A 775 21.33 11.71 4.62
C SER A 775 21.02 12.44 5.91
N VAL A 776 22.07 12.78 6.67
CA VAL A 776 21.95 13.61 7.89
C VAL A 776 22.07 15.07 7.49
N PHE A 777 20.99 15.82 7.67
CA PHE A 777 20.93 17.25 7.40
C PHE A 777 21.21 18.08 8.65
N GLY A 778 21.96 19.16 8.47
CA GLY A 778 22.15 20.22 9.43
C GLY A 778 21.18 21.38 9.23
N GLU A 779 21.08 22.18 10.29
CA GLU A 779 20.23 23.35 10.45
C GLU A 779 21.10 24.60 10.60
N ALA A 780 20.67 25.72 10.03
CA ALA A 780 21.31 27.01 10.16
C ALA A 780 20.28 28.06 10.61
N SER A 781 20.51 28.66 11.78
CA SER A 781 19.62 29.62 12.43
C SER A 781 20.31 30.90 12.88
N GLY A 782 19.54 31.98 12.99
CA GLY A 782 19.99 33.29 13.45
C GLY A 782 18.85 34.30 13.47
N ARG A 783 19.16 35.57 13.72
CA ARG A 783 18.21 36.69 13.68
C ARG A 783 18.67 37.83 12.79
N VAL A 784 17.73 38.50 12.15
CA VAL A 784 17.96 39.81 11.52
C VAL A 784 17.37 40.90 12.41
N ILE A 785 18.22 41.83 12.85
CA ILE A 785 17.90 42.87 13.82
C ILE A 785 18.07 44.25 13.16
N ILE A 786 17.07 45.11 13.30
CA ILE A 786 17.17 46.53 12.97
C ILE A 786 17.33 47.35 14.26
N LYS A 787 18.29 48.29 14.25
CA LYS A 787 18.55 49.23 15.35
C LYS A 787 18.08 50.61 14.95
N ASN A 788 17.03 51.09 15.60
CA ASN A 788 16.51 52.45 15.44
C ASN A 788 16.54 53.15 16.81
N ASN A 789 17.23 54.29 16.92
CA ASN A 789 17.28 55.14 18.12
C ASN A 789 17.63 54.43 19.46
N GLY A 790 18.29 53.27 19.42
CA GLY A 790 18.68 52.50 20.60
C GLY A 790 17.74 51.35 20.98
N GLU A 791 16.61 51.19 20.29
CA GLU A 791 15.77 49.98 20.41
C GLU A 791 16.19 48.95 19.36
N GLU A 792 16.44 47.72 19.81
CA GLU A 792 16.64 46.55 18.95
C GLU A 792 15.28 45.90 18.65
N SER A 793 14.97 45.74 17.36
CA SER A 793 13.75 45.05 16.92
C SER A 793 14.07 44.05 15.81
N GLY A 794 13.30 42.97 15.74
CA GLY A 794 13.45 41.96 14.70
C GLY A 794 12.90 42.42 13.36
N MET A 795 13.56 42.05 12.25
CA MET A 795 13.09 42.40 10.90
C MET A 795 12.65 41.16 10.12
N GLY A 796 11.33 40.93 10.13
CA GLY A 796 10.68 39.84 9.41
C GLY A 796 10.57 40.02 7.89
N ARG A 797 10.23 38.93 7.21
CA ARG A 797 10.04 38.80 5.75
C ARG A 797 11.26 39.12 4.88
N LEU A 798 12.47 39.10 5.45
CA LEU A 798 13.73 39.18 4.70
C LEU A 798 14.17 37.79 4.24
N ILE A 799 14.55 37.65 2.98
CA ILE A 799 14.99 36.39 2.38
C ILE A 799 16.48 36.19 2.70
N ILE A 800 16.80 35.09 3.39
CA ILE A 800 18.18 34.67 3.66
C ILE A 800 18.58 33.62 2.64
N ASN A 801 19.58 33.91 1.83
CA ASN A 801 20.15 33.02 0.82
C ASN A 801 21.32 32.23 1.41
N PHE A 802 21.35 30.92 1.17
CA PHE A 802 22.47 30.05 1.53
C PHE A 802 23.27 29.64 0.30
N TYR A 803 24.58 29.89 0.33
CA TYR A 803 25.53 29.57 -0.73
C TYR A 803 26.52 28.51 -0.27
N ASN A 804 26.93 27.61 -1.17
CA ASN A 804 28.00 26.65 -0.91
C ASN A 804 29.40 27.24 -1.17
N ASN A 805 30.44 26.46 -0.88
CA ASN A 805 31.85 26.79 -1.15
C ASN A 805 32.23 27.05 -2.63
N ARG A 806 31.28 26.98 -3.57
CA ARG A 806 31.44 27.38 -4.99
C ARG A 806 30.61 28.63 -5.33
N SER A 807 30.12 29.34 -4.33
CA SER A 807 29.22 30.51 -4.46
C SER A 807 27.91 30.21 -5.20
N VAL A 808 27.47 28.95 -5.24
CA VAL A 808 26.17 28.55 -5.81
C VAL A 808 25.11 28.61 -4.72
N LYS A 809 24.02 29.35 -4.95
CA LYS A 809 22.84 29.37 -4.08
C LYS A 809 22.22 27.97 -4.07
N ILE A 810 22.19 27.35 -2.89
CA ILE A 810 21.64 26.00 -2.69
C ILE A 810 20.25 26.01 -2.02
N ALA A 811 19.96 27.05 -1.24
CA ALA A 811 18.73 27.18 -0.48
C ALA A 811 18.42 28.66 -0.20
N HIS A 812 17.22 28.90 0.33
CA HIS A 812 16.86 30.14 1.00
C HIS A 812 15.80 29.86 2.05
N THR A 813 15.68 30.75 3.02
CA THR A 813 14.58 30.83 3.99
C THR A 813 14.12 32.28 4.09
N MET A 814 13.08 32.56 4.88
CA MET A 814 12.55 33.90 5.13
C MET A 814 12.48 34.15 6.64
N THR A 815 12.75 35.38 7.09
CA THR A 815 12.66 35.72 8.52
C THR A 815 11.21 35.80 9.02
N GLU A 816 10.99 35.27 10.22
CA GLU A 816 9.77 35.39 11.01
C GLU A 816 9.58 36.82 11.56
N ALA A 817 8.43 37.12 12.15
CA ALA A 817 8.09 38.49 12.60
C ALA A 817 9.07 39.08 13.64
N ASP A 818 9.72 38.24 14.46
CA ASP A 818 10.76 38.63 15.43
C ASP A 818 12.18 38.68 14.83
N GLY A 819 12.29 38.56 13.50
CA GLY A 819 13.55 38.52 12.76
C GLY A 819 14.26 37.16 12.79
N TYR A 820 13.76 36.16 13.52
CA TYR A 820 14.36 34.81 13.53
C TYR A 820 14.28 34.15 12.16
N PHE A 821 15.24 33.29 11.85
CA PHE A 821 15.15 32.36 10.74
C PHE A 821 15.80 31.03 11.11
N SER A 822 15.27 29.96 10.53
CA SER A 822 15.92 28.66 10.46
C SER A 822 15.85 28.09 9.03
N TYR A 823 16.82 27.23 8.70
CA TYR A 823 16.77 26.36 7.54
C TYR A 823 17.40 24.99 7.85
N LEU A 824 16.56 23.96 7.97
CA LEU A 824 16.96 22.56 8.03
C LEU A 824 17.01 21.97 6.61
N GLY A 825 18.22 21.61 6.14
CA GLY A 825 18.39 21.09 4.78
C GLY A 825 19.82 21.14 4.23
N LEU A 826 20.82 21.42 5.05
CA LEU A 826 22.22 21.53 4.63
C LEU A 826 22.96 20.21 4.84
N LEU A 827 23.70 19.71 3.85
CA LEU A 827 24.59 18.55 4.04
C LEU A 827 25.87 18.99 4.77
N PRO A 828 26.70 18.06 5.29
CA PRO A 828 28.01 18.42 5.85
C PRO A 828 28.92 19.12 4.83
N GLY A 829 29.48 20.27 5.21
CA GLY A 829 30.24 21.14 4.31
C GLY A 829 30.34 22.60 4.78
N ASN A 830 31.02 23.43 3.98
CA ASN A 830 31.19 24.86 4.23
C ASN A 830 30.21 25.68 3.38
N TYR A 831 29.57 26.64 4.03
CA TYR A 831 28.49 27.48 3.48
C TYR A 831 28.69 28.94 3.86
N SER A 832 27.83 29.79 3.29
CA SER A 832 27.63 31.15 3.78
C SER A 832 26.17 31.57 3.67
N ALA A 833 25.71 32.37 4.63
CA ALA A 833 24.40 33.03 4.63
C ALA A 833 24.55 34.51 4.22
N GLN A 834 23.57 35.04 3.51
CA GLN A 834 23.50 36.45 3.10
C GLN A 834 22.05 36.85 2.84
N ILE A 835 21.64 38.06 3.24
CA ILE A 835 20.33 38.63 2.92
C ILE A 835 20.23 38.89 1.40
N ASP A 836 19.09 38.59 0.78
CA ASP A 836 18.89 38.72 -0.66
C ASP A 836 19.15 40.15 -1.17
N THR A 837 20.15 40.30 -2.03
CA THR A 837 20.64 41.61 -2.47
C THR A 837 19.63 42.37 -3.32
N ALA A 838 18.75 41.69 -4.05
CA ALA A 838 17.68 42.32 -4.83
C ALA A 838 16.52 42.78 -3.95
N GLN A 839 16.28 42.12 -2.80
CA GLN A 839 15.36 42.59 -1.78
C GLN A 839 15.95 43.76 -0.98
N SER A 840 17.19 43.64 -0.47
CA SER A 840 17.88 44.69 0.29
C SER A 840 17.98 45.99 -0.48
N ALA A 841 18.31 45.94 -1.78
CA ALA A 841 18.36 47.11 -2.65
C ALA A 841 16.98 47.79 -2.87
N LYS A 842 15.88 47.03 -2.87
CA LYS A 842 14.51 47.59 -2.96
C LYS A 842 14.05 48.24 -1.65
N LEU A 843 14.54 47.73 -0.52
CA LEU A 843 14.20 48.22 0.82
C LEU A 843 15.17 49.29 1.34
N ASN A 844 16.20 49.67 0.56
CA ASN A 844 17.30 50.55 0.96
C ASN A 844 18.01 50.10 2.25
N LEU A 845 18.21 48.78 2.40
CA LEU A 845 18.87 48.17 3.56
C LEU A 845 20.33 47.78 3.26
N VAL A 846 21.20 48.01 4.24
CA VAL A 846 22.59 47.51 4.26
C VAL A 846 22.71 46.51 5.41
N SER A 847 23.17 45.29 5.13
CA SER A 847 23.38 44.24 6.14
C SER A 847 24.82 44.19 6.61
N ILE A 848 25.00 44.02 7.92
CA ILE A 848 26.26 44.05 8.64
C ILE A 848 26.31 42.82 9.57
N PRO A 849 27.20 41.84 9.32
CA PRO A 849 28.09 41.72 8.16
C PRO A 849 27.32 41.37 6.87
N GLY A 850 27.89 41.67 5.70
CA GLY A 850 27.25 41.41 4.40
C GLY A 850 27.15 39.93 4.00
N VAL A 851 27.97 39.06 4.60
CA VAL A 851 28.03 37.61 4.40
C VAL A 851 28.50 36.95 5.71
N LEU A 852 27.86 35.87 6.14
CA LEU A 852 28.27 35.05 7.28
C LEU A 852 28.73 33.65 6.83
N PRO A 853 30.03 33.30 6.91
CA PRO A 853 30.52 31.95 6.61
C PRO A 853 30.29 30.98 7.78
N PHE A 854 29.92 29.73 7.50
CA PHE A 854 29.73 28.70 8.53
C PHE A 854 29.95 27.26 8.01
N THR A 855 30.02 26.29 8.92
CA THR A 855 30.29 24.87 8.59
C THR A 855 29.29 23.93 9.26
N ILE A 856 28.70 23.04 8.47
CA ILE A 856 27.91 21.89 8.95
C ILE A 856 28.87 20.70 9.13
N ILE A 857 28.95 20.16 10.35
CA ILE A 857 29.88 19.09 10.70
C ILE A 857 29.26 17.70 10.44
N ARG A 858 30.08 16.73 10.04
CA ARG A 858 29.74 15.30 9.93
C ARG A 858 29.47 14.72 11.33
N ASN A 859 28.20 14.52 11.67
CA ASN A 859 27.76 13.86 12.90
C ASN A 859 26.50 12.99 12.66
N ASN A 860 26.06 12.22 13.66
CA ASN A 860 24.90 11.31 13.54
C ASN A 860 23.54 11.97 13.84
N GLU A 861 23.52 13.20 14.37
CA GLU A 861 22.33 13.81 14.98
C GLU A 861 21.71 14.93 14.11
N GLY A 862 22.49 15.48 13.19
CA GLY A 862 22.33 16.84 12.65
C GLY A 862 23.31 17.80 13.34
N THR A 863 23.93 18.73 12.60
CA THR A 863 24.64 19.88 13.19
C THR A 863 23.70 21.07 13.17
N VAL A 864 23.50 21.73 14.30
CA VAL A 864 22.77 23.00 14.38
C VAL A 864 23.80 24.13 14.49
N VAL A 865 23.81 25.04 13.53
CA VAL A 865 24.62 26.26 13.57
C VAL A 865 23.72 27.41 13.95
N ASP A 866 23.98 28.05 15.08
CA ASP A 866 23.10 29.05 15.67
C ASP A 866 23.83 30.36 15.98
N GLY A 867 23.10 31.48 15.92
CA GLY A 867 23.64 32.84 16.02
C GLY A 867 24.20 33.38 14.70
N LEU A 868 23.61 33.02 13.55
CA LEU A 868 23.91 33.64 12.25
C LEU A 868 23.26 35.03 12.13
N ASP A 869 23.64 35.94 13.01
CA ASP A 869 22.91 37.19 13.23
C ASP A 869 23.37 38.34 12.31
N PHE A 870 22.41 39.04 11.71
CA PHE A 870 22.63 40.19 10.83
C PHE A 870 22.05 41.46 11.44
N GLU A 871 22.85 42.52 11.57
CA GLU A 871 22.37 43.88 11.84
C GLU A 871 22.05 44.57 10.50
N VAL A 872 20.83 45.10 10.33
CA VAL A 872 20.43 45.86 9.14
C VAL A 872 20.19 47.33 9.47
N LYS A 873 20.63 48.21 8.57
CA LYS A 873 20.46 49.67 8.67
C LYS A 873 19.92 50.26 7.38
N ALA A 874 19.26 51.40 7.48
CA ALA A 874 18.91 52.21 6.31
C ALA A 874 20.18 52.75 5.63
N ALA A 875 20.19 52.76 4.30
CA ALA A 875 21.31 53.24 3.50
C ALA A 875 21.46 54.77 3.64
N GLY A 876 22.29 55.21 4.59
CA GLY A 876 22.57 56.64 4.81
C GLY A 876 23.39 56.96 6.08
N GLU A 877 23.42 56.07 7.07
CA GLU A 877 24.20 56.29 8.30
C GLU A 877 25.71 55.93 8.15
N PRO A 878 26.62 56.67 8.80
CA PRO A 878 28.04 56.32 8.80
C PRO A 878 28.33 55.07 9.63
N ALA A 879 29.05 54.11 9.06
CA ALA A 879 29.47 52.90 9.76
C ALA A 879 30.54 53.22 10.83
N ILE A 880 30.23 52.94 12.10
CA ILE A 880 31.22 52.99 13.18
C ILE A 880 32.01 51.66 13.16
N GLU A 881 33.30 51.76 12.90
CA GLU A 881 34.21 50.62 12.75
C GLU A 881 34.62 50.06 14.13
N ASN A 882 33.80 49.16 14.68
CA ASN A 882 34.18 48.24 15.77
C ASN A 882 33.14 47.10 15.89
N LEU A 883 33.29 46.06 15.06
CA LEU A 883 32.45 44.87 15.09
C LEU A 883 33.25 43.65 15.55
N VAL A 884 33.02 43.25 16.80
CA VAL A 884 33.38 41.91 17.26
C VAL A 884 32.50 40.92 16.50
N ILE A 885 33.09 40.04 15.69
CA ILE A 885 32.35 38.97 15.01
C ILE A 885 31.71 38.09 16.09
N PRO A 886 30.39 37.88 16.11
CA PRO A 886 29.75 37.02 17.10
C PRO A 886 30.29 35.59 16.97
N GLU A 887 30.58 34.97 18.11
CA GLU A 887 31.08 33.60 18.16
C GLU A 887 29.99 32.62 17.67
N ILE A 888 30.17 32.09 16.45
CA ILE A 888 29.21 31.18 15.80
C ILE A 888 29.10 29.89 16.62
N LYS A 889 27.93 29.66 17.22
CA LYS A 889 27.71 28.55 18.14
C LYS A 889 27.28 27.31 17.39
N ILE A 890 28.27 26.53 16.96
CA ILE A 890 28.05 25.16 16.46
C ILE A 890 27.60 24.29 17.63
N LYS A 891 26.31 23.92 17.63
CA LYS A 891 25.69 23.05 18.62
C LYS A 891 25.45 21.68 18.01
N THR A 892 26.06 20.64 18.57
CA THR A 892 25.46 19.30 18.51
C THR A 892 24.15 19.38 19.30
N PRO A 893 23.00 18.91 18.79
CA PRO A 893 21.75 18.93 19.55
C PRO A 893 21.92 18.14 20.84
N VAL A 894 21.82 18.83 21.98
CA VAL A 894 22.02 18.23 23.29
C VAL A 894 20.74 17.49 23.67
N LEU A 895 20.80 16.15 23.68
CA LEU A 895 19.86 15.34 24.44
C LEU A 895 19.78 15.90 25.87
N ILE A 896 18.57 16.15 26.38
CA ILE A 896 18.34 16.56 27.76
C ILE A 896 18.66 15.36 28.67
N ASN A 897 19.95 15.17 28.90
CA ASN A 897 20.52 14.20 29.83
C ASN A 897 20.43 14.79 31.24
N ASP A 898 19.20 14.94 31.73
CA ASP A 898 18.96 14.84 33.17
C ASP A 898 19.57 13.52 33.63
N ASN A 899 20.52 13.57 34.58
CA ASN A 899 21.35 12.44 35.00
C ASN A 899 20.54 11.38 35.78
N ILE A 900 19.64 10.69 35.08
CA ILE A 900 18.83 9.58 35.58
C ILE A 900 19.64 8.29 35.43
N THR A 901 20.29 7.88 36.51
CA THR A 901 21.12 6.67 36.54
C THR A 901 20.32 5.43 36.15
N ILE A 902 20.62 4.85 34.98
CA ILE A 902 20.15 3.51 34.61
C ILE A 902 20.95 2.50 35.42
N ALA A 903 20.52 2.29 36.67
CA ALA A 903 21.18 1.37 37.58
C ALA A 903 20.96 -0.10 37.11
N PRO A 904 21.98 -0.97 37.24
CA PRO A 904 21.75 -2.41 37.18
C PRO A 904 20.78 -2.83 38.30
N ALA A 905 20.21 -4.03 38.20
CA ALA A 905 19.19 -4.50 39.14
C ALA A 905 19.73 -4.54 40.59
N ILE A 906 19.35 -3.56 41.41
CA ILE A 906 19.95 -3.33 42.73
C ILE A 906 19.52 -4.41 43.73
N THR A 907 20.46 -5.25 44.14
CA THR A 907 20.32 -6.23 45.22
C THR A 907 20.49 -5.59 46.61
N GLY A 908 19.69 -4.57 46.91
CA GLY A 908 19.73 -3.84 48.17
C GLY A 908 18.60 -4.28 49.12
N LYS A 909 18.90 -4.42 50.42
CA LYS A 909 17.85 -4.67 51.43
C LYS A 909 16.96 -3.44 51.59
N GLY A 910 15.65 -3.63 51.47
CA GLY A 910 14.64 -2.59 51.58
C GLY A 910 13.47 -2.81 50.61
N ILE A 911 12.30 -2.29 50.96
CA ILE A 911 11.08 -2.50 50.16
C ILE A 911 11.15 -1.66 48.88
N THR A 912 10.78 -2.29 47.76
CA THR A 912 10.73 -1.65 46.43
C THR A 912 9.28 -1.54 45.94
N ILE A 913 8.88 -0.34 45.52
CA ILE A 913 7.60 -0.08 44.85
C ILE A 913 7.84 0.02 43.35
N GLN A 914 7.14 -0.78 42.55
CA GLN A 914 6.98 -0.56 41.11
C GLN A 914 5.90 0.51 40.91
N THR A 915 6.21 1.58 40.18
CA THR A 915 5.30 2.73 40.01
C THR A 915 4.63 2.80 38.64
N ALA A 916 5.37 2.50 37.57
CA ALA A 916 4.88 2.51 36.19
C ALA A 916 5.75 1.65 35.26
N HIS A 917 5.29 1.48 34.02
CA HIS A 917 5.96 0.72 32.96
C HIS A 917 5.78 1.44 31.61
N PHE A 918 6.82 2.07 31.09
CA PHE A 918 6.74 3.00 29.96
C PHE A 918 7.90 2.84 28.96
N LYS A 919 7.73 3.33 27.73
CA LYS A 919 8.85 3.55 26.79
C LYS A 919 9.77 4.66 27.29
N TYR A 920 11.04 4.65 26.86
CA TYR A 920 12.14 5.48 27.37
C TYR A 920 11.78 6.94 27.72
N HIS A 921 11.24 7.71 26.77
CA HIS A 921 10.95 9.14 26.98
C HIS A 921 9.91 9.38 28.09
N ASN A 922 8.82 8.60 28.10
CA ASN A 922 7.81 8.65 29.16
C ASN A 922 8.34 8.09 30.50
N ALA A 923 9.33 7.19 30.46
CA ALA A 923 10.00 6.68 31.66
C ALA A 923 10.93 7.74 32.29
N LEU A 924 11.63 8.56 31.48
CA LEU A 924 12.41 9.70 31.96
C LEU A 924 11.50 10.71 32.65
N ALA A 925 10.40 11.12 32.00
CA ALA A 925 9.40 12.03 32.57
C ALA A 925 8.80 11.48 33.88
N ALA A 926 8.48 10.17 33.93
CA ALA A 926 7.99 9.52 35.14
C ALA A 926 9.00 9.51 36.29
N VAL A 927 10.30 9.31 36.01
CA VAL A 927 11.36 9.42 37.03
C VAL A 927 11.49 10.87 37.50
N ALA A 928 11.55 11.85 36.58
CA ALA A 928 11.66 13.27 36.93
C ALA A 928 10.52 13.75 37.85
N VAL A 929 9.28 13.35 37.58
CA VAL A 929 8.13 13.61 38.47
C VAL A 929 8.33 12.99 39.85
N LEU A 930 8.74 11.73 39.95
CA LEU A 930 8.94 11.06 41.24
C LEU A 930 10.09 11.65 42.04
N THR A 931 11.20 12.03 41.38
CA THR A 931 12.32 12.74 42.00
C THR A 931 11.90 14.12 42.52
N LYS A 932 11.01 14.84 41.82
CA LYS A 932 10.42 16.11 42.30
C LYS A 932 9.59 15.96 43.57
N TYR A 933 9.03 14.77 43.84
CA TYR A 933 8.39 14.42 45.12
C TYR A 933 9.35 13.78 46.14
N ASN A 934 10.66 13.94 45.94
CA ASN A 934 11.75 13.46 46.79
C ASN A 934 11.77 11.93 46.98
N TYR A 935 11.35 11.17 45.96
CA TYR A 935 11.44 9.71 45.93
C TYR A 935 12.69 9.24 45.18
N LYS A 936 13.39 8.24 45.74
CA LYS A 936 14.55 7.58 45.12
C LYS A 936 14.10 6.62 44.00
N ALA A 937 13.66 7.21 42.90
CA ALA A 937 13.21 6.53 41.70
C ALA A 937 14.40 6.10 40.82
N ILE A 938 14.35 4.86 40.32
CA ILE A 938 15.30 4.30 39.35
C ILE A 938 14.55 3.76 38.13
N MET A 939 15.25 3.73 36.99
CA MET A 939 14.76 3.16 35.74
C MET A 939 15.45 1.82 35.48
N VAL A 940 14.68 0.73 35.40
CA VAL A 940 15.19 -0.62 35.12
C VAL A 940 14.68 -1.09 33.76
N ARG A 941 15.57 -1.49 32.85
CA ARG A 941 15.21 -1.96 31.50
C ARG A 941 14.30 -3.20 31.58
N ALA A 942 13.32 -3.25 30.67
CA ALA A 942 12.43 -4.40 30.47
C ALA A 942 12.42 -4.81 28.99
N ASP A 943 11.68 -5.86 28.67
CA ASP A 943 11.56 -6.37 27.30
C ASP A 943 10.94 -5.33 26.34
N ARG A 944 11.21 -5.51 25.03
CA ARG A 944 10.58 -4.76 23.93
C ARG A 944 10.75 -3.22 24.00
N GLY A 945 11.81 -2.74 24.63
CA GLY A 945 12.13 -1.31 24.71
C GLY A 945 11.35 -0.53 25.77
N TYR A 946 10.67 -1.23 26.68
CA TYR A 946 10.03 -0.64 27.85
C TYR A 946 10.97 -0.59 29.06
N PHE A 947 10.62 0.23 30.02
CA PHE A 947 11.35 0.44 31.26
C PHE A 947 10.39 0.43 32.45
N ASN A 948 10.82 -0.25 33.52
CA ASN A 948 10.18 -0.33 34.81
C ASN A 948 10.67 0.83 35.68
N ILE A 949 9.75 1.70 36.12
CA ILE A 949 10.08 2.75 37.09
C ILE A 949 9.82 2.21 38.49
N ARG A 950 10.82 2.34 39.38
CA ARG A 950 10.79 1.76 40.73
C ARG A 950 11.30 2.75 41.77
N ILE A 951 10.62 2.87 42.91
CA ILE A 951 11.13 3.57 44.10
C ILE A 951 11.78 2.52 45.00
N THR A 952 13.02 2.78 45.44
CA THR A 952 13.85 1.85 46.21
C THR A 952 14.26 2.42 47.58
N GLY A 953 14.67 1.55 48.50
CA GLY A 953 15.21 1.96 49.81
C GLY A 953 14.15 2.35 50.85
N ILE A 954 12.97 1.71 50.83
CA ILE A 954 11.91 2.01 51.79
C ILE A 954 12.03 1.07 53.00
N GLU A 955 12.13 1.65 54.20
CA GLU A 955 12.42 0.95 55.46
C GLU A 955 11.33 -0.01 55.93
N ASP A 956 10.05 0.36 55.78
CA ASP A 956 8.91 -0.40 56.34
C ASP A 956 7.69 -0.41 55.40
N ARG A 957 6.90 -1.48 55.50
CA ARG A 957 5.71 -1.75 54.69
C ARG A 957 4.58 -0.75 54.95
N ASN A 958 4.52 -0.12 56.12
CA ASN A 958 3.54 0.95 56.39
C ASN A 958 3.98 2.27 55.73
N LYS A 959 5.28 2.61 55.76
CA LYS A 959 5.84 3.70 54.93
C LYS A 959 5.56 3.44 53.44
N ALA A 960 5.78 2.22 52.94
CA ALA A 960 5.48 1.85 51.54
C ALA A 960 3.99 1.99 51.17
N LYS A 961 3.07 1.52 52.03
CA LYS A 961 1.62 1.73 51.87
C LYS A 961 1.23 3.21 51.86
N GLY A 962 1.87 4.03 52.72
CA GLY A 962 1.69 5.48 52.74
C GLY A 962 2.13 6.16 51.44
N ILE A 963 3.27 5.75 50.89
CA ILE A 963 3.75 6.20 49.58
C ILE A 963 2.76 5.80 48.48
N ILE A 964 2.33 4.54 48.40
CA ILE A 964 1.35 4.05 47.42
C ILE A 964 -0.01 4.79 47.48
N ARG A 965 -0.39 5.36 48.64
CA ARG A 965 -1.55 6.27 48.74
C ARG A 965 -1.27 7.63 48.10
N LYS A 966 -0.11 8.23 48.36
CA LYS A 966 0.29 9.52 47.75
C LYS A 966 0.49 9.42 46.23
N LEU A 967 1.11 8.34 45.75
CA LEU A 967 1.38 8.08 44.33
C LEU A 967 0.14 8.19 43.43
N LYS A 968 -1.04 7.82 43.91
CA LYS A 968 -2.29 7.91 43.12
C LYS A 968 -2.68 9.34 42.77
N TYR A 969 -2.41 10.29 43.67
CA TYR A 969 -2.74 11.70 43.47
C TYR A 969 -1.73 12.43 42.57
N ILE A 970 -0.57 11.81 42.27
CA ILE A 970 0.49 12.36 41.42
C ILE A 970 0.69 11.56 40.13
N GLY A 971 -0.37 10.90 39.64
CA GLY A 971 -0.39 10.24 38.32
C GLY A 971 0.03 8.77 38.27
N PHE A 972 0.29 8.12 39.41
CA PHE A 972 0.70 6.71 39.47
C PHE A 972 -0.37 5.85 40.20
N PRO A 973 -1.54 5.61 39.57
CA PRO A 973 -2.67 4.95 40.22
C PRO A 973 -2.42 3.46 40.52
N ASP A 974 -1.59 2.78 39.73
CA ASP A 974 -1.43 1.32 39.76
C ASP A 974 -0.11 0.87 40.44
N ALA A 975 0.53 1.75 41.20
CA ALA A 975 1.77 1.46 41.92
C ALA A 975 1.60 0.36 42.99
N TYR A 976 2.51 -0.62 43.00
CA TYR A 976 2.46 -1.80 43.88
C TYR A 976 3.84 -2.19 44.44
N ILE A 977 3.88 -2.95 45.54
CA ILE A 977 5.12 -3.46 46.13
C ILE A 977 5.60 -4.67 45.31
N LEU A 978 6.85 -4.66 44.83
CA LEU A 978 7.34 -5.69 43.90
C LEU A 978 7.71 -7.00 44.61
N ASN A 979 8.50 -6.92 45.70
CA ASN A 979 8.62 -7.93 46.76
C ASN A 979 9.58 -7.46 47.86
N GLU A 980 9.65 -8.23 48.95
CA GLU A 980 10.55 -8.04 50.09
C GLU A 980 11.82 -8.91 49.93
N SER A 981 13.00 -8.32 50.03
CA SER A 981 14.29 -9.02 50.13
C SER A 981 14.83 -8.88 51.55
N PHE A 982 14.73 -9.96 52.33
CA PHE A 982 15.16 -10.04 53.73
C PHE A 982 16.68 -10.22 53.89
#